data_AF-A0A1E4GE05-F1
#
_entry.id   AF-A0A1E4GE05-F1
#
_cell.length_a   1.000
_cell.length_b   1.000
_cell.length_c   1.000
_cell.angle_alpha   90.00
_cell.angle_beta   90.00
_cell.angle_gamma   90.00
#
_symmetry.space_group_name_H-M   'P 1'
#
loop_
_entity.id
_entity.type
_entity.pdbx_description
1 polymer ?
#
loop_
_entity_poly.entity_id
_entity_poly.type
_entity_poly.pdbx_seq_one_letter_code
_entity_poly.pdbx_strand_id
1 'polypeptide(L)'
;MSTARSVLRRLAATLPESEAIDVAYNWPIWAMPHQLPPDGDWTTWLLLGGRGAGKTRAGAEWVRMLAERGIGPIALVGETMTEVEAVMVRGESGILRISAPWMQPKLTSGVLCWPNGVEAQLLPASDPERFRGPQFAAAWCDELGCGAVDKGANQPNIFGDDKSAEGGRPYFSSGLPDGLIQRQFLRAHLRHWADPAGNPAGMVDPDRIYCWTWDARPFPSFPALEEVWADGPNHRNGHWLTGRLGALASDELVRAIAADHGCTVEAAAAAPLIGGVLINGPGTAREAIEPVLEISGQALAARPGQLVGLVQSGGDGVVLDAQALADADALILSRRRGDAAEKPARLGLGHFDRERDYLSAIATALRPGTGPLVTETLAMVLDGAGARRAAEQLLDRRAIAGDRVELALPPNQVALEPGDRISLPDLAEGPFEITEIRDGAVRKVSAAALPRRQALATGMDRPRGMAGTPTPMVAPVLVTAHLPPLPEALGRSRLLIGAYAKPWPGAVRVSEDSSGAMLADLTRPVLTGRSLSALAEGPDAVWDRGNALEIELGAGHLADVSDAAALAGSNRIAVENQTGAWEVIGFAMAELIGPKRYRLRRLLRGLEGTDAAIEPVTAGRRVLVLDGRAAMLPVEAHRIGESRALRCFAGPSDALGQAILVSPDAGPALPLAPVHLRAARQDEGSILLGWIRRSRADGDGWGMAEPALEHVPERWRVRIFDGGTPVRIIETGSAAAAYGAGEQAADFGGPADTFSFTIAQISPVLGPGHAAWGIFHD
;
A
#
# COMPACT_ATOMS: atom_id res chain seq x y z
N MET A 1 -13.51 11.30 5.96
CA MET A 1 -14.78 10.89 6.61
C MET A 1 -15.09 11.71 7.89
N SER A 2 -15.01 13.05 7.88
CA SER A 2 -15.31 13.87 9.09
C SER A 2 -16.67 14.59 9.07
N THR A 3 -17.49 14.39 8.04
CA THR A 3 -18.71 15.17 7.80
C THR A 3 -19.97 14.57 8.46
N ALA A 4 -20.16 13.26 8.50
CA ALA A 4 -21.35 12.66 9.12
C ALA A 4 -21.37 12.77 10.65
N ARG A 5 -20.24 12.47 11.32
CA ARG A 5 -20.13 12.53 12.80
C ARG A 5 -20.24 13.95 13.35
N SER A 6 -19.76 14.96 12.62
CA SER A 6 -19.86 16.36 13.05
C SER A 6 -21.28 16.92 12.89
N VAL A 7 -22.00 16.48 11.86
CA VAL A 7 -23.43 16.77 11.66
C VAL A 7 -24.28 16.08 12.73
N LEU A 8 -24.03 14.80 13.04
CA LEU A 8 -24.72 14.06 14.11
C LEU A 8 -24.49 14.66 15.50
N ARG A 9 -23.27 15.13 15.81
CA ARG A 9 -23.00 15.83 17.09
C ARG A 9 -23.72 17.18 17.20
N ARG A 10 -23.93 17.89 16.08
CA ARG A 10 -24.71 19.15 16.07
C ARG A 10 -26.21 18.88 16.17
N LEU A 11 -26.70 17.83 15.50
CA LEU A 11 -28.10 17.39 15.59
C LEU A 11 -28.44 16.89 17.00
N ALA A 12 -27.56 16.11 17.64
CA ALA A 12 -27.75 15.65 19.01
C ALA A 12 -27.88 16.83 20.02
N ALA A 13 -27.23 17.96 19.75
CA ALA A 13 -27.36 19.17 20.58
C ALA A 13 -28.71 19.89 20.43
N THR A 14 -29.53 19.49 19.44
CA THR A 14 -30.88 20.04 19.18
C THR A 14 -32.00 19.07 19.52
N LEU A 15 -31.68 17.84 19.91
CA LEU A 15 -32.66 16.83 20.32
C LEU A 15 -33.01 16.99 21.82
N PRO A 16 -34.23 16.59 22.24
CA PRO A 16 -34.54 16.41 23.65
C PRO A 16 -33.50 15.51 24.33
N GLU A 17 -33.19 15.77 25.61
CA GLU A 17 -32.12 15.07 26.33
C GLU A 17 -32.24 13.54 26.26
N SER A 18 -33.46 13.00 26.32
CA SER A 18 -33.75 11.57 26.16
C SER A 18 -33.34 11.01 24.79
N GLU A 19 -33.63 11.72 23.70
CA GLU A 19 -33.30 11.29 22.35
C GLU A 19 -31.81 11.50 22.02
N ALA A 20 -31.22 12.58 22.55
CA ALA A 20 -29.78 12.83 22.43
C ALA A 20 -28.96 11.73 23.10
N ILE A 21 -29.43 11.24 24.24
CA ILE A 21 -28.86 10.13 24.99
C ILE A 21 -28.97 8.82 24.19
N ASP A 22 -30.13 8.51 23.61
CA ASP A 22 -30.32 7.31 22.78
C ASP A 22 -29.39 7.31 21.56
N VAL A 23 -29.21 8.46 20.91
CA VAL A 23 -28.27 8.60 19.79
C VAL A 23 -26.82 8.47 20.27
N ALA A 24 -26.44 9.04 21.42
CA ALA A 24 -25.08 9.04 21.92
C ALA A 24 -24.53 7.63 22.24
N TYR A 25 -25.38 6.71 22.71
CA TYR A 25 -24.99 5.34 23.06
C TYR A 25 -25.34 4.29 22.00
N ASN A 26 -25.89 4.70 20.85
CA ASN A 26 -26.17 3.82 19.72
C ASN A 26 -24.91 3.62 18.86
N TRP A 27 -24.11 2.60 19.17
CA TRP A 27 -22.83 2.32 18.51
C TRP A 27 -22.92 2.23 16.97
N PRO A 28 -23.92 1.56 16.36
CA PRO A 28 -24.15 1.57 14.91
C PRO A 28 -24.15 2.96 14.23
N ILE A 29 -24.58 4.01 14.92
CA ILE A 29 -24.57 5.39 14.38
C ILE A 29 -23.14 5.94 14.29
N TRP A 30 -22.28 5.54 15.23
CA TRP A 30 -20.95 6.10 15.37
C TRP A 30 -19.86 5.26 14.73
N ALA A 31 -20.03 3.94 14.67
CA ALA A 31 -19.03 3.00 14.18
C ALA A 31 -18.68 3.22 12.70
N MET A 32 -17.42 2.99 12.33
CA MET A 32 -17.09 2.77 10.92
C MET A 32 -17.60 1.38 10.49
N PRO A 33 -17.82 1.11 9.19
CA PRO A 33 -18.31 -0.19 8.74
C PRO A 33 -17.48 -1.38 9.23
N HIS A 34 -16.14 -1.27 9.28
CA HIS A 34 -15.27 -2.33 9.82
C HIS A 34 -15.30 -2.43 11.35
N GLN A 35 -15.90 -1.46 12.03
CA GLN A 35 -16.10 -1.39 13.49
C GLN A 35 -17.49 -1.89 13.92
N LEU A 36 -18.27 -2.48 13.01
CA LEU A 36 -19.50 -3.18 13.34
C LEU A 36 -19.35 -4.68 13.10
N PRO A 37 -19.98 -5.51 13.95
CA PRO A 37 -20.13 -6.92 13.62
C PRO A 37 -20.99 -7.06 12.36
N PRO A 38 -20.72 -8.06 11.50
CA PRO A 38 -21.50 -8.31 10.29
C PRO A 38 -22.94 -8.78 10.61
N ASP A 39 -23.84 -8.71 9.63
CA ASP A 39 -25.20 -9.25 9.75
C ASP A 39 -25.21 -10.79 9.79
N GLY A 40 -26.19 -11.39 10.46
CA GLY A 40 -26.40 -12.85 10.56
C GLY A 40 -25.98 -13.47 11.91
N ASP A 41 -26.04 -14.81 12.00
CA ASP A 41 -25.47 -15.55 13.14
C ASP A 41 -23.96 -15.71 12.92
N TRP A 42 -23.18 -14.96 13.69
CA TRP A 42 -21.72 -15.00 13.69
C TRP A 42 -21.20 -15.33 15.09
N THR A 43 -20.14 -16.12 15.16
CA THR A 43 -19.49 -16.50 16.42
C THR A 43 -18.26 -15.64 16.72
N THR A 44 -17.64 -15.02 15.69
CA THR A 44 -16.45 -14.15 15.83
C THR A 44 -16.47 -12.97 14.84
N TRP A 45 -15.89 -11.82 15.21
CA TRP A 45 -15.86 -10.59 14.41
C TRP A 45 -14.41 -10.10 14.14
N LEU A 46 -14.05 -9.90 12.86
CA LEU A 46 -12.76 -9.34 12.41
C LEU A 46 -12.74 -7.81 12.42
N LEU A 47 -11.72 -7.22 13.04
CA LEU A 47 -11.44 -5.79 12.89
C LEU A 47 -9.99 -5.54 12.44
N LEU A 48 -9.79 -5.31 11.14
CA LEU A 48 -8.48 -4.97 10.56
C LEU A 48 -8.15 -3.50 10.85
N GLY A 49 -7.03 -3.21 11.52
CA GLY A 49 -6.58 -1.83 11.69
C GLY A 49 -5.35 -1.59 12.57
N GLY A 50 -4.58 -0.54 12.24
CA GLY A 50 -3.39 -0.09 12.99
C GLY A 50 -3.71 0.76 14.24
N ARG A 51 -2.73 1.54 14.72
CA ARG A 51 -2.98 2.55 15.78
C ARG A 51 -4.03 3.55 15.29
N GLY A 52 -5.01 3.88 16.14
CA GLY A 52 -6.10 4.81 15.80
C GLY A 52 -7.27 4.20 15.01
N ALA A 53 -7.20 2.91 14.62
CA ALA A 53 -8.33 2.24 13.94
C ALA A 53 -9.54 1.98 14.85
N GLY A 54 -9.37 2.15 16.17
CA GLY A 54 -10.43 2.00 17.17
C GLY A 54 -10.74 0.57 17.58
N LYS A 55 -9.73 -0.33 17.58
CA LYS A 55 -9.85 -1.75 17.99
C LYS A 55 -10.43 -1.90 19.40
N THR A 56 -9.82 -1.23 20.38
CA THR A 56 -10.26 -1.28 21.78
C THR A 56 -11.69 -0.76 21.95
N ARG A 57 -12.07 0.31 21.23
CA ARG A 57 -13.45 0.83 21.27
C ARG A 57 -14.44 -0.19 20.74
N ALA A 58 -14.13 -0.82 19.61
CA ALA A 58 -14.97 -1.84 19.02
C ALA A 58 -15.15 -3.07 19.93
N GLY A 59 -14.07 -3.60 20.50
CA GLY A 59 -14.14 -4.73 21.44
C GLY A 59 -14.94 -4.37 22.70
N ALA A 60 -14.73 -3.18 23.26
CA ALA A 60 -15.49 -2.71 24.42
C ALA A 60 -16.99 -2.56 24.11
N GLU A 61 -17.34 -2.01 22.94
CA GLU A 61 -18.74 -1.88 22.50
C GLU A 61 -19.39 -3.24 22.28
N TRP A 62 -18.66 -4.22 21.74
CA TRP A 62 -19.14 -5.59 21.62
C TRP A 62 -19.47 -6.21 22.98
N VAL A 63 -18.55 -6.11 23.95
CA VAL A 63 -18.78 -6.57 25.33
C VAL A 63 -19.98 -5.85 25.96
N ARG A 64 -20.10 -4.53 25.78
CA ARG A 64 -21.25 -3.75 26.26
C ARG A 64 -22.56 -4.27 25.67
N MET A 65 -22.61 -4.51 24.36
CA MET A 65 -23.80 -5.01 23.68
C MET A 65 -24.19 -6.43 24.14
N LEU A 66 -23.22 -7.30 24.40
CA LEU A 66 -23.48 -8.62 25.00
C LEU A 66 -24.09 -8.48 26.40
N ALA A 67 -23.48 -7.62 27.23
CA ALA A 67 -23.98 -7.37 28.57
C ALA A 67 -25.39 -6.78 28.58
N GLU A 68 -25.70 -5.84 27.67
CA GLU A 68 -27.05 -5.28 27.50
C GLU A 68 -28.10 -6.30 27.07
N ARG A 69 -27.70 -7.33 26.33
CA ARG A 69 -28.55 -8.46 25.96
C ARG A 69 -28.68 -9.53 27.06
N GLY A 70 -27.98 -9.37 28.18
CA GLY A 70 -27.99 -10.35 29.28
C GLY A 70 -27.10 -11.57 29.03
N ILE A 71 -26.13 -11.48 28.11
CA ILE A 71 -25.25 -12.59 27.75
C ILE A 71 -23.97 -12.53 28.59
N GLY A 72 -23.77 -13.53 29.46
CA GLY A 72 -22.58 -13.72 30.29
C GLY A 72 -22.59 -15.06 31.02
N PRO A 73 -21.54 -15.42 31.77
CA PRO A 73 -20.35 -14.62 32.11
C PRO A 73 -19.38 -14.41 30.93
N ILE A 74 -18.63 -13.31 30.91
CA ILE A 74 -17.69 -12.94 29.84
C ILE A 74 -16.25 -13.03 30.35
N ALA A 75 -15.31 -13.53 29.55
CA ALA A 75 -13.88 -13.45 29.85
C ALA A 75 -13.24 -12.25 29.13
N LEU A 76 -12.53 -11.39 29.86
CA LEU A 76 -11.68 -10.34 29.31
C LEU A 76 -10.23 -10.78 29.48
N VAL A 77 -9.57 -11.10 28.36
CA VAL A 77 -8.28 -11.77 28.36
C VAL A 77 -7.23 -10.87 27.72
N GLY A 78 -6.19 -10.57 28.50
CA GLY A 78 -4.98 -9.85 28.09
C GLY A 78 -3.79 -10.47 28.80
N GLU A 79 -2.57 -9.98 28.58
CA GLU A 79 -1.37 -10.63 29.12
C GLU A 79 -1.38 -10.68 30.66
N THR A 80 -1.65 -9.54 31.29
CA THR A 80 -1.76 -9.40 32.75
C THR A 80 -3.11 -8.84 33.15
N MET A 81 -3.56 -9.13 34.38
CA MET A 81 -4.80 -8.53 34.91
C MET A 81 -4.74 -7.00 34.90
N THR A 82 -3.57 -6.43 35.20
CA THR A 82 -3.35 -4.98 35.22
C THR A 82 -3.56 -4.36 33.85
N GLU A 83 -3.12 -5.02 32.78
CA GLU A 83 -3.32 -4.53 31.41
C GLU A 83 -4.76 -4.66 30.93
N VAL A 84 -5.43 -5.77 31.26
CA VAL A 84 -6.87 -5.90 30.99
C VAL A 84 -7.62 -4.74 31.66
N GLU A 85 -7.30 -4.46 32.93
CA GLU A 85 -7.90 -3.34 33.65
C GLU A 85 -7.55 -1.98 33.00
N ALA A 86 -6.28 -1.75 32.68
CA ALA A 86 -5.81 -0.47 32.15
C ALA A 86 -6.31 -0.18 30.72
N VAL A 87 -6.40 -1.20 29.87
CA VAL A 87 -6.73 -1.07 28.44
C VAL A 87 -8.20 -1.35 28.18
N MET A 88 -8.68 -2.55 28.53
CA MET A 88 -10.04 -2.99 28.20
C MET A 88 -11.11 -2.35 29.10
N VAL A 89 -10.81 -2.13 30.38
CA VAL A 89 -11.81 -1.65 31.35
C VAL A 89 -11.76 -0.14 31.54
N ARG A 90 -10.58 0.42 31.91
CA ARG A 90 -10.41 1.82 32.29
C ARG A 90 -9.83 2.72 31.20
N GLY A 91 -9.35 2.15 30.10
CA GLY A 91 -8.71 2.89 29.02
C GLY A 91 -9.60 3.99 28.44
N GLU A 92 -9.04 4.86 27.61
CA GLU A 92 -9.79 5.95 26.97
C GLU A 92 -11.01 5.44 26.17
N SER A 93 -10.91 4.23 25.63
CA SER A 93 -11.99 3.51 24.95
C SER A 93 -12.52 2.31 25.73
N GLY A 94 -12.16 2.16 27.00
CA GLY A 94 -12.49 1.00 27.83
C GLY A 94 -13.94 0.98 28.29
N ILE A 95 -14.42 -0.21 28.69
CA ILE A 95 -15.83 -0.51 28.98
C ILE A 95 -16.46 0.52 29.95
N LEU A 96 -15.75 0.94 31.01
CA LEU A 96 -16.30 1.90 31.97
C LEU A 96 -16.57 3.27 31.36
N ARG A 97 -15.80 3.69 30.35
CA ARG A 97 -15.90 5.02 29.75
C ARG A 97 -16.95 5.11 28.66
N ILE A 98 -17.34 3.97 28.10
CA ILE A 98 -18.28 3.89 26.99
C ILE A 98 -19.70 3.48 27.43
N SER A 99 -19.82 2.93 28.64
CA SER A 99 -21.09 2.43 29.16
C SER A 99 -22.05 3.59 29.46
N ALA A 100 -23.33 3.38 29.20
CA ALA A 100 -24.36 4.35 29.52
C ALA A 100 -24.60 4.43 31.05
N PRO A 101 -25.02 5.58 31.59
CA PRO A 101 -25.21 5.76 33.03
C PRO A 101 -26.12 4.71 33.70
N TRP A 102 -27.16 4.25 33.01
CA TRP A 102 -28.11 3.26 33.53
C TRP A 102 -27.63 1.80 33.42
N MET A 103 -26.57 1.55 32.63
CA MET A 103 -25.93 0.24 32.46
C MET A 103 -24.44 0.28 32.86
N GLN A 104 -24.07 1.23 33.71
CA GLN A 104 -22.69 1.43 34.14
C GLN A 104 -22.21 0.24 34.99
N PRO A 105 -21.19 -0.51 34.54
CA PRO A 105 -20.69 -1.63 35.32
C PRO A 105 -19.75 -1.17 36.44
N LYS A 106 -19.57 -2.03 37.45
CA LYS A 106 -18.67 -1.81 38.58
C LYS A 106 -17.58 -2.88 38.60
N LEU A 107 -16.33 -2.46 38.65
CA LEU A 107 -15.19 -3.37 38.81
C LEU A 107 -14.97 -3.65 40.29
N THR A 108 -15.04 -4.92 40.69
CA THR A 108 -14.77 -5.39 42.05
C THR A 108 -13.91 -6.66 41.99
N SER A 109 -12.73 -6.63 42.61
CA SER A 109 -11.83 -7.80 42.72
C SER A 109 -11.55 -8.54 41.40
N GLY A 110 -11.36 -7.80 40.30
CA GLY A 110 -11.11 -8.38 38.98
C GLY A 110 -12.34 -8.90 38.25
N VAL A 111 -13.55 -8.59 38.71
CA VAL A 111 -14.82 -8.88 38.05
C VAL A 111 -15.57 -7.59 37.78
N LEU A 112 -16.02 -7.40 36.54
CA LEU A 112 -16.81 -6.27 36.09
C LEU A 112 -18.29 -6.68 36.06
N CYS A 113 -19.10 -6.09 36.93
CA CYS A 113 -20.52 -6.46 37.10
C CYS A 113 -21.45 -5.37 36.58
N TRP A 114 -22.39 -5.72 35.69
CA TRP A 114 -23.42 -4.81 35.19
C TRP A 114 -24.67 -4.81 36.10
N PRO A 115 -25.50 -3.75 36.08
CA PRO A 115 -26.72 -3.67 36.90
C PRO A 115 -27.73 -4.80 36.67
N ASN A 116 -27.71 -5.43 35.49
CA ASN A 116 -28.58 -6.55 35.13
C ASN A 116 -28.02 -7.93 35.53
N GLY A 117 -26.87 -7.98 36.22
CA GLY A 117 -26.29 -9.23 36.72
C GLY A 117 -25.32 -9.92 35.77
N VAL A 118 -25.06 -9.38 34.57
CA VAL A 118 -23.97 -9.89 33.72
C VAL A 118 -22.62 -9.58 34.37
N GLU A 119 -21.70 -10.54 34.33
CA GLU A 119 -20.35 -10.42 34.86
C GLU A 119 -19.30 -10.64 33.76
N ALA A 120 -18.22 -9.86 33.79
CA ALA A 120 -17.04 -10.10 32.99
C ALA A 120 -15.79 -10.24 33.88
N GLN A 121 -15.10 -11.37 33.80
CA GLN A 121 -13.90 -11.66 34.60
C GLN A 121 -12.64 -11.22 33.85
N LEU A 122 -11.74 -10.53 34.55
CA LEU A 122 -10.43 -10.15 34.03
C LEU A 122 -9.47 -11.32 34.24
N LEU A 123 -8.92 -11.86 33.16
CA LEU A 123 -8.06 -13.04 33.18
C LEU A 123 -6.70 -12.75 32.52
N PRO A 124 -5.59 -13.07 33.20
CA PRO A 124 -4.25 -12.94 32.62
C PRO A 124 -3.90 -14.18 31.78
N ALA A 125 -3.48 -13.97 30.54
CA ALA A 125 -2.94 -15.04 29.70
C ALA A 125 -1.62 -15.61 30.27
N SER A 126 -0.91 -14.83 31.09
CA SER A 126 0.31 -15.25 31.79
C SER A 126 0.10 -16.29 32.91
N ASP A 127 -1.15 -16.50 33.36
CA ASP A 127 -1.50 -17.52 34.37
C ASP A 127 -2.67 -18.39 33.86
N PRO A 128 -2.39 -19.37 32.98
CA PRO A 128 -3.42 -20.16 32.29
C PRO A 128 -4.24 -21.04 33.23
N GLU A 129 -3.74 -21.33 34.45
CA GLU A 129 -4.48 -22.15 35.42
C GLU A 129 -5.75 -21.45 35.91
N ARG A 130 -5.84 -20.12 35.82
CA ARG A 130 -7.05 -19.35 36.17
C ARG A 130 -8.25 -19.59 35.25
N PHE A 131 -8.02 -20.15 34.06
CA PHE A 131 -9.10 -20.50 33.14
C PHE A 131 -9.79 -21.80 33.52
N ARG A 132 -9.24 -22.59 34.46
CA ARG A 132 -9.84 -23.84 34.91
C ARG A 132 -10.93 -23.56 35.96
N GLY A 133 -12.16 -23.99 35.67
CA GLY A 133 -13.29 -23.95 36.62
C GLY A 133 -14.41 -22.97 36.24
N PRO A 134 -14.11 -21.70 35.89
CA PRO A 134 -15.11 -20.77 35.38
C PRO A 134 -15.77 -21.24 34.07
N GLN A 135 -17.05 -20.91 33.89
CA GLN A 135 -17.76 -21.07 32.62
C GLN A 135 -17.99 -19.69 32.00
N PHE A 136 -17.78 -19.58 30.70
CA PHE A 136 -17.95 -18.32 29.96
C PHE A 136 -18.89 -18.52 28.77
N ALA A 137 -19.79 -17.57 28.57
CA ALA A 137 -20.63 -17.47 27.39
C ALA A 137 -19.91 -16.76 26.22
N ALA A 138 -18.89 -15.94 26.51
CA ALA A 138 -18.08 -15.24 25.53
C ALA A 138 -16.69 -14.91 26.09
N ALA A 139 -15.72 -14.69 25.21
CA ALA A 139 -14.39 -14.21 25.58
C ALA A 139 -13.89 -13.14 24.59
N TRP A 140 -13.25 -12.09 25.10
CA TRP A 140 -12.43 -11.16 24.32
C TRP A 140 -10.96 -11.47 24.59
N CYS A 141 -10.29 -12.07 23.60
CA CYS A 141 -8.83 -12.29 23.58
C CYS A 141 -8.20 -11.33 22.56
N ASP A 142 -7.08 -10.71 22.90
CA ASP A 142 -6.48 -9.69 22.02
C ASP A 142 -5.70 -10.31 20.85
N GLU A 143 -4.91 -11.38 21.06
CA GLU A 143 -3.83 -11.74 20.13
C GLU A 143 -3.47 -13.24 20.04
N LEU A 144 -3.13 -13.71 18.83
CA LEU A 144 -2.50 -15.00 18.56
C LEU A 144 -1.13 -14.80 17.90
N GLY A 145 -0.04 -15.24 18.55
CA GLY A 145 1.30 -15.24 17.96
C GLY A 145 2.39 -15.66 18.94
N CYS A 146 3.59 -15.88 18.42
CA CYS A 146 4.80 -16.03 19.21
C CYS A 146 5.98 -15.34 18.51
N GLY A 147 7.05 -15.03 19.24
CA GLY A 147 8.28 -14.50 18.66
C GLY A 147 8.92 -15.48 17.67
N ALA A 148 9.55 -14.94 16.61
CA ALA A 148 10.35 -15.70 15.64
C ALA A 148 11.76 -15.99 16.18
N VAL A 149 11.81 -16.62 17.34
CA VAL A 149 13.02 -16.98 18.07
C VAL A 149 12.95 -18.46 18.41
N ASP A 150 14.09 -19.16 18.47
CA ASP A 150 14.19 -20.56 18.85
C ASP A 150 13.31 -20.87 20.06
N LYS A 151 12.44 -21.89 19.94
CA LYS A 151 11.44 -22.26 20.97
C LYS A 151 10.51 -21.11 21.41
N GLY A 152 10.21 -20.16 20.53
CA GLY A 152 9.27 -19.05 20.80
C GLY A 152 7.91 -19.51 21.33
N ALA A 153 7.42 -20.66 20.87
CA ALA A 153 6.18 -21.26 21.34
C ALA A 153 6.18 -21.66 22.83
N ASN A 154 7.34 -21.82 23.48
CA ASN A 154 7.42 -22.19 24.90
C ASN A 154 6.94 -21.08 25.83
N GLN A 155 7.12 -19.82 25.40
CA GLN A 155 6.63 -18.63 26.10
C GLN A 155 6.22 -17.60 25.04
N PRO A 156 5.01 -17.72 24.46
CA PRO A 156 4.60 -16.91 23.32
C PRO A 156 4.60 -15.40 23.58
N ASN A 157 4.52 -14.96 24.83
CA ASN A 157 4.56 -13.54 25.21
C ASN A 157 5.99 -12.95 25.22
N ILE A 158 7.06 -13.76 25.33
CA ILE A 158 8.43 -13.24 25.43
C ILE A 158 8.99 -12.92 24.03
N PHE A 159 9.51 -11.70 23.86
CA PHE A 159 10.28 -11.29 22.69
C PHE A 159 11.48 -10.43 23.07
N GLY A 160 12.54 -10.49 22.25
CA GLY A 160 13.82 -9.83 22.53
C GLY A 160 13.78 -8.31 22.34
N ASP A 161 13.05 -7.59 23.18
CA ASP A 161 13.06 -6.13 23.29
C ASP A 161 13.55 -5.70 24.67
N ASP A 162 14.79 -5.20 24.75
CA ASP A 162 15.42 -4.74 26.00
C ASP A 162 14.69 -3.53 26.64
N LYS A 163 13.81 -2.87 25.89
CA LYS A 163 12.98 -1.76 26.40
C LYS A 163 11.64 -2.23 26.95
N SER A 164 11.25 -3.47 26.67
CA SER A 164 10.00 -4.06 27.16
C SER A 164 10.22 -4.74 28.52
N ALA A 165 9.18 -4.73 29.35
CA ALA A 165 9.12 -5.61 30.52
C ALA A 165 9.12 -7.10 30.13
N GLU A 166 8.74 -7.40 28.88
CA GLU A 166 8.73 -8.72 28.24
C GLU A 166 10.06 -9.08 27.55
N GLY A 167 11.10 -8.26 27.75
CA GLY A 167 12.44 -8.50 27.25
C GLY A 167 13.04 -9.78 27.84
N GLY A 168 13.44 -10.72 26.97
CA GLY A 168 14.04 -11.95 27.44
C GLY A 168 14.19 -13.03 26.38
N ARG A 169 14.37 -14.26 26.85
CA ARG A 169 14.43 -15.46 26.01
C ARG A 169 13.39 -16.47 26.50
N PRO A 170 12.63 -17.10 25.59
CA PRO A 170 11.72 -18.18 25.97
C PRO A 170 12.45 -19.30 26.71
N TYR A 171 11.72 -20.06 27.52
CA TYR A 171 12.29 -21.20 28.25
C TYR A 171 13.07 -22.15 27.35
N PHE A 172 14.31 -22.43 27.75
CA PHE A 172 15.27 -23.31 27.07
C PHE A 172 15.69 -22.84 25.66
N SER A 173 15.37 -21.61 25.27
CA SER A 173 15.72 -21.03 23.98
C SER A 173 17.21 -20.69 23.90
N SER A 174 17.80 -20.92 22.73
CA SER A 174 19.13 -20.39 22.37
C SER A 174 19.13 -18.86 22.15
N GLY A 175 17.96 -18.24 21.98
CA GLY A 175 17.79 -16.81 21.66
C GLY A 175 18.07 -16.46 20.20
N LEU A 176 18.33 -17.47 19.35
CA LEU A 176 18.57 -17.27 17.93
C LEU A 176 17.26 -17.11 17.15
N PRO A 177 17.27 -16.39 16.01
CA PRO A 177 16.08 -16.27 15.17
C PRO A 177 15.66 -17.63 14.64
N ASP A 178 14.36 -17.86 14.65
CA ASP A 178 13.75 -19.04 14.06
C ASP A 178 12.36 -18.66 13.54
N GLY A 179 12.26 -18.36 12.24
CA GLY A 179 10.97 -18.11 11.61
C GLY A 179 10.11 -19.36 11.47
N LEU A 180 10.72 -20.56 11.49
CA LEU A 180 9.99 -21.81 11.33
C LEU A 180 9.12 -22.09 12.56
N ILE A 181 9.64 -21.92 13.78
CA ILE A 181 8.85 -22.18 14.99
C ILE A 181 7.62 -21.27 15.06
N GLN A 182 7.73 -20.00 14.67
CA GLN A 182 6.59 -19.09 14.56
C GLN A 182 5.55 -19.60 13.55
N ARG A 183 6.01 -20.05 12.38
CA ARG A 183 5.12 -20.66 11.38
C ARG A 183 4.45 -21.94 11.91
N GLN A 184 5.20 -22.81 12.60
CA GLN A 184 4.66 -24.04 13.17
C GLN A 184 3.64 -23.77 14.28
N PHE A 185 3.88 -22.76 15.13
CA PHE A 185 2.93 -22.31 16.14
C PHE A 185 1.59 -21.91 15.52
N LEU A 186 1.64 -21.05 14.49
CA LEU A 186 0.44 -20.63 13.77
C LEU A 186 -0.24 -21.80 13.05
N ARG A 187 0.52 -22.66 12.36
CA ARG A 187 -0.03 -23.86 11.69
C ARG A 187 -0.72 -24.81 12.67
N ALA A 188 -0.14 -25.01 13.85
CA ALA A 188 -0.71 -25.88 14.88
C ALA A 188 -2.06 -25.35 15.36
N HIS A 189 -2.14 -24.05 15.69
CA HIS A 189 -3.40 -23.42 16.10
C HIS A 189 -4.44 -23.44 14.98
N LEU A 190 -4.08 -23.02 13.77
CA LEU A 190 -5.01 -22.99 12.64
C LEU A 190 -5.57 -24.39 12.32
N ARG A 191 -4.73 -25.44 12.38
CA ARG A 191 -5.20 -26.82 12.20
C ARG A 191 -6.10 -27.30 13.32
N HIS A 192 -5.71 -27.05 14.57
CA HIS A 192 -6.49 -27.48 15.73
C HIS A 192 -7.89 -26.88 15.71
N TRP A 193 -7.98 -25.57 15.46
CA TRP A 193 -9.26 -24.87 15.43
C TRP A 193 -10.08 -25.17 14.17
N ALA A 194 -9.46 -25.60 13.07
CA ALA A 194 -10.19 -26.03 11.88
C ALA A 194 -10.77 -27.45 11.98
N ASP A 195 -10.30 -28.28 12.92
CA ASP A 195 -10.78 -29.63 13.14
C ASP A 195 -11.99 -29.64 14.09
N PRO A 196 -13.20 -30.06 13.65
CA PRO A 196 -14.38 -30.13 14.51
C PRO A 196 -14.22 -31.03 15.74
N ALA A 197 -13.27 -31.98 15.73
CA ALA A 197 -12.98 -32.82 16.90
C ALA A 197 -12.22 -32.04 17.99
N GLY A 198 -11.38 -31.08 17.61
CA GLY A 198 -10.67 -30.17 18.50
C GLY A 198 -11.44 -28.87 18.80
N ASN A 199 -12.37 -28.51 17.92
CA ASN A 199 -13.18 -27.29 17.99
C ASN A 199 -14.68 -27.62 17.87
N PRO A 200 -15.34 -27.98 18.98
CA PRO A 200 -16.77 -28.24 18.99
C PRO A 200 -17.56 -27.07 18.40
N ALA A 201 -18.69 -27.37 17.75
CA ALA A 201 -19.48 -26.39 17.01
C ALA A 201 -19.78 -25.13 17.84
N GLY A 202 -19.26 -23.98 17.39
CA GLY A 202 -19.47 -22.67 18.00
C GLY A 202 -18.40 -22.19 18.98
N MET A 203 -17.34 -22.95 19.25
CA MET A 203 -16.29 -22.56 20.21
C MET A 203 -15.27 -21.57 19.63
N VAL A 204 -14.69 -21.85 18.47
CA VAL A 204 -13.81 -20.94 17.70
C VAL A 204 -14.25 -20.95 16.23
N ASP A 205 -14.21 -19.82 15.53
CA ASP A 205 -14.40 -19.77 14.08
C ASP A 205 -13.04 -19.80 13.38
N PRO A 206 -12.65 -20.92 12.72
CA PRO A 206 -11.31 -21.08 12.13
C PRO A 206 -11.04 -20.15 10.94
N ASP A 207 -12.09 -19.74 10.21
CA ASP A 207 -11.96 -18.77 9.13
C ASP A 207 -11.70 -17.35 9.67
N ARG A 208 -11.79 -17.16 11.00
CA ARG A 208 -11.71 -15.88 11.69
C ARG A 208 -10.63 -15.84 12.78
N ILE A 209 -9.49 -16.49 12.52
CA ILE A 209 -8.27 -16.42 13.34
C ILE A 209 -7.32 -15.34 12.78
N TYR A 210 -6.94 -14.36 13.61
CA TYR A 210 -6.07 -13.25 13.23
C TYR A 210 -4.73 -13.34 13.94
N CYS A 211 -3.66 -13.23 13.18
CA CYS A 211 -2.31 -13.32 13.73
C CYS A 211 -1.79 -11.92 14.12
N TRP A 212 -1.23 -11.82 15.32
CA TRP A 212 -0.63 -10.60 15.86
C TRP A 212 0.54 -10.11 15.00
N THR A 213 0.77 -8.79 15.00
CA THR A 213 1.89 -8.12 14.31
C THR A 213 2.05 -8.42 12.82
N TRP A 214 0.93 -8.61 12.13
CA TRP A 214 0.88 -8.28 10.71
C TRP A 214 0.94 -6.76 10.55
N ASP A 215 2.02 -6.24 9.96
CA ASP A 215 2.26 -4.82 9.78
C ASP A 215 2.08 -4.41 8.31
N ALA A 216 1.45 -3.25 8.09
CA ALA A 216 1.33 -2.63 6.78
C ALA A 216 2.60 -1.91 6.31
N ARG A 217 3.60 -1.69 7.19
CA ARG A 217 4.91 -1.17 6.81
C ARG A 217 5.53 -2.09 5.75
N PRO A 218 5.95 -1.57 4.58
CA PRO A 218 6.40 -2.42 3.49
C PRO A 218 7.72 -3.11 3.83
N PHE A 219 7.83 -4.39 3.50
CA PHE A 219 9.10 -5.11 3.49
C PHE A 219 9.82 -4.90 2.13
N PRO A 220 11.15 -4.74 2.05
CA PRO A 220 12.12 -4.81 3.14
C PRO A 220 12.32 -3.49 3.88
N SER A 221 11.61 -2.41 3.47
CA SER A 221 11.76 -1.09 4.07
C SER A 221 11.73 -1.24 5.58
N PHE A 222 10.63 -1.69 6.20
CA PHE A 222 10.65 -2.23 7.56
C PHE A 222 11.07 -3.70 7.51
N PRO A 223 12.09 -4.12 8.28
CA PRO A 223 12.76 -3.40 9.37
C PRO A 223 14.03 -2.59 9.02
N ALA A 224 14.46 -2.50 7.76
CA ALA A 224 15.80 -2.02 7.38
C ALA A 224 16.13 -0.53 7.66
N LEU A 225 15.20 0.40 7.48
CA LEU A 225 15.35 1.84 7.78
C LEU A 225 15.22 2.17 9.28
N GLU A 226 16.24 1.83 10.06
CA GLU A 226 16.29 2.07 11.52
C GLU A 226 16.26 3.57 11.90
N GLU A 227 16.63 4.47 10.97
CA GLU A 227 16.45 5.93 11.14
C GLU A 227 14.97 6.36 11.12
N VAL A 228 14.11 5.57 10.49
CA VAL A 228 12.67 5.82 10.37
C VAL A 228 11.89 5.10 11.47
N TRP A 229 12.28 3.87 11.82
CA TRP A 229 11.61 3.10 12.87
C TRP A 229 12.58 2.60 13.95
N ALA A 230 12.29 2.99 15.19
CA ALA A 230 13.08 2.65 16.36
C ALA A 230 12.99 1.17 16.81
N ASP A 231 12.02 0.42 16.28
CA ASP A 231 11.73 -0.99 16.58
C ASP A 231 12.23 -1.97 15.51
N GLY A 232 12.95 -1.49 14.47
CA GLY A 232 13.54 -2.31 13.42
C GLY A 232 14.38 -3.49 13.93
N PRO A 233 15.29 -3.31 14.93
CA PRO A 233 16.09 -4.40 15.47
C PRO A 233 15.26 -5.56 16.06
N ASN A 234 14.09 -5.24 16.65
CA ASN A 234 13.23 -6.21 17.32
C ASN A 234 12.48 -7.11 16.34
N HIS A 235 12.38 -6.72 15.06
CA HIS A 235 11.74 -7.54 14.01
C HIS A 235 12.30 -8.95 13.98
N ARG A 236 13.63 -9.09 14.12
CA ARG A 236 14.38 -10.33 13.95
C ARG A 236 13.91 -11.49 14.83
N ASN A 237 13.58 -11.22 16.09
CA ASN A 237 13.15 -12.22 17.08
C ASN A 237 11.71 -12.00 17.57
N GLY A 238 11.11 -10.86 17.24
CA GLY A 238 9.75 -10.51 17.65
C GLY A 238 8.67 -11.16 16.81
N HIS A 239 7.43 -10.85 17.15
CA HIS A 239 6.23 -11.46 16.59
C HIS A 239 5.94 -11.08 15.13
N TRP A 240 6.56 -10.01 14.62
CA TRP A 240 6.29 -9.43 13.30
C TRP A 240 6.23 -10.46 12.18
N LEU A 241 5.10 -10.52 11.46
CA LEU A 241 4.93 -11.44 10.34
C LEU A 241 5.40 -10.85 9.01
N THR A 242 5.47 -9.52 8.93
CA THR A 242 5.84 -8.80 7.72
C THR A 242 7.23 -9.21 7.23
N GLY A 243 7.31 -9.64 5.98
CA GLY A 243 8.50 -10.24 5.40
C GLY A 243 8.67 -11.73 5.68
N ARG A 244 7.98 -12.36 6.64
CA ARG A 244 8.04 -13.83 6.82
C ARG A 244 6.90 -14.53 6.10
N LEU A 245 5.81 -13.80 5.84
CA LEU A 245 4.72 -14.27 4.99
C LEU A 245 5.23 -14.58 3.58
N GLY A 246 4.78 -15.71 3.04
CA GLY A 246 5.22 -16.24 1.73
C GLY A 246 6.35 -17.27 1.82
N ALA A 247 7.05 -17.37 2.95
CA ALA A 247 8.02 -18.44 3.17
C ALA A 247 7.33 -19.78 3.51
N LEU A 248 8.00 -20.89 3.18
CA LEU A 248 7.49 -22.25 3.34
C LEU A 248 8.39 -23.06 4.28
N ALA A 249 7.76 -23.94 5.07
CA ALA A 249 8.47 -25.01 5.76
C ALA A 249 8.90 -26.09 4.76
N SER A 250 9.93 -26.88 5.11
CA SER A 250 10.46 -27.92 4.23
C SER A 250 9.40 -28.94 3.80
N ASP A 251 8.50 -29.35 4.69
CA ASP A 251 7.41 -30.29 4.40
C ASP A 251 6.40 -29.74 3.38
N GLU A 252 6.11 -28.45 3.44
CA GLU A 252 5.17 -27.80 2.53
C GLU A 252 5.77 -27.66 1.14
N LEU A 253 7.05 -27.28 1.07
CA LEU A 253 7.74 -27.13 -0.20
C LEU A 253 7.93 -28.48 -0.90
N VAL A 254 8.37 -29.51 -0.17
CA VAL A 254 8.52 -30.86 -0.71
C VAL A 254 7.18 -31.41 -1.21
N ARG A 255 6.09 -31.22 -0.45
CA ARG A 255 4.75 -31.66 -0.87
C ARG A 255 4.27 -30.92 -2.12
N ALA A 256 4.51 -29.62 -2.22
CA ALA A 256 4.14 -28.83 -3.40
C ALA A 256 4.88 -29.32 -4.65
N ILE A 257 6.21 -29.47 -4.57
CA ILE A 257 7.02 -29.98 -5.69
C ILE A 257 6.61 -31.40 -6.06
N ALA A 258 6.38 -32.29 -5.09
CA ALA A 258 5.95 -33.65 -5.35
C ALA A 258 4.60 -33.69 -6.10
N ALA A 259 3.65 -32.86 -5.68
CA ALA A 259 2.34 -32.74 -6.31
C ALA A 259 2.44 -32.29 -7.78
N ASP A 260 3.32 -31.32 -8.09
CA ASP A 260 3.56 -30.85 -9.46
C ASP A 260 4.10 -31.96 -10.38
N HIS A 261 4.79 -32.95 -9.80
CA HIS A 261 5.29 -34.13 -10.50
C HIS A 261 4.38 -35.37 -10.40
N GLY A 262 3.17 -35.23 -9.82
CA GLY A 262 2.21 -36.32 -9.69
C GLY A 262 2.61 -37.41 -8.69
N CYS A 263 3.46 -37.09 -7.71
CA CYS A 263 3.83 -38.00 -6.64
C CYS A 263 3.51 -37.42 -5.25
N THR A 264 3.52 -38.27 -4.23
CA THR A 264 3.27 -37.89 -2.84
C THR A 264 4.50 -38.16 -1.99
N VAL A 265 4.98 -37.11 -1.32
CA VAL A 265 6.07 -37.19 -0.34
C VAL A 265 5.57 -36.64 0.99
N GLU A 266 5.62 -37.47 2.02
CA GLU A 266 5.32 -37.06 3.40
C GLU A 266 6.63 -36.70 4.11
N ALA A 267 6.72 -35.52 4.71
CA ALA A 267 7.90 -35.09 5.43
C ALA A 267 7.52 -34.29 6.68
N ALA A 268 8.43 -34.24 7.65
CA ALA A 268 8.26 -33.38 8.82
C ALA A 268 8.79 -31.97 8.51
N ALA A 269 8.16 -30.96 9.11
CA ALA A 269 8.67 -29.60 9.08
C ALA A 269 10.01 -29.56 9.83
N ALA A 270 11.06 -29.13 9.14
CA ALA A 270 12.40 -29.02 9.71
C ALA A 270 13.09 -27.75 9.21
N ALA A 271 13.88 -27.13 10.08
CA ALA A 271 14.59 -25.89 9.78
C ALA A 271 15.68 -26.12 8.72
N PRO A 272 15.98 -25.12 7.87
CA PRO A 272 15.53 -23.72 7.95
C PRO A 272 14.15 -23.45 7.32
N LEU A 273 13.59 -22.28 7.63
CA LEU A 273 12.46 -21.73 6.86
C LEU A 273 12.96 -21.25 5.49
N ILE A 274 12.23 -21.55 4.42
CA ILE A 274 12.67 -21.30 3.04
C ILE A 274 11.87 -20.15 2.45
N GLY A 275 12.56 -19.06 2.09
CA GLY A 275 11.93 -17.86 1.52
C GLY A 275 11.59 -17.98 0.03
N GLY A 276 12.17 -18.96 -0.66
CA GLY A 276 11.94 -19.22 -2.07
C GLY A 276 12.92 -20.25 -2.64
N VAL A 277 12.54 -20.88 -3.75
CA VAL A 277 13.40 -21.80 -4.51
C VAL A 277 13.29 -21.45 -5.99
N LEU A 278 14.40 -21.55 -6.72
CA LEU A 278 14.47 -21.37 -8.16
C LEU A 278 14.72 -22.73 -8.82
N ILE A 279 13.73 -23.21 -9.58
CA ILE A 279 13.83 -24.43 -10.38
C ILE A 279 14.20 -24.03 -11.81
N ASN A 280 15.44 -24.29 -12.20
CA ASN A 280 15.98 -23.88 -13.49
C ASN A 280 15.59 -24.87 -14.60
N GLY A 281 14.41 -24.67 -15.18
CA GLY A 281 13.93 -25.45 -16.32
C GLY A 281 13.33 -26.81 -15.97
N PRO A 282 13.00 -27.64 -16.98
CA PRO A 282 12.41 -28.95 -16.76
C PRO A 282 13.42 -29.90 -16.09
N GLY A 283 12.98 -30.58 -15.04
CA GLY A 283 13.78 -31.55 -14.28
C GLY A 283 12.92 -32.61 -13.63
N THR A 284 13.55 -33.48 -12.84
CA THR A 284 12.86 -34.53 -12.07
C THR A 284 12.42 -34.03 -10.69
N ALA A 285 11.38 -34.66 -10.12
CA ALA A 285 10.96 -34.39 -8.74
C ALA A 285 12.11 -34.54 -7.75
N ARG A 286 12.99 -35.52 -7.96
CA ARG A 286 14.17 -35.76 -7.11
C ARG A 286 15.11 -34.56 -7.12
N GLU A 287 15.49 -34.06 -8.30
CA GLU A 287 16.42 -32.93 -8.43
C GLU A 287 15.89 -31.67 -7.72
N ALA A 288 14.57 -31.48 -7.68
CA ALA A 288 13.95 -30.35 -7.01
C ALA A 288 13.75 -30.58 -5.48
N ILE A 289 13.45 -31.80 -5.04
CA ILE A 289 13.17 -32.15 -3.63
C ILE A 289 14.44 -32.40 -2.82
N GLU A 290 15.44 -33.04 -3.39
CA GLU A 290 16.64 -33.50 -2.69
C GLU A 290 17.39 -32.36 -1.99
N PRO A 291 17.63 -31.19 -2.62
CA PRO A 291 18.26 -30.06 -1.94
C PRO A 291 17.47 -29.56 -0.72
N VAL A 292 16.13 -29.63 -0.76
CA VAL A 292 15.25 -29.20 0.34
C VAL A 292 15.36 -30.15 1.54
N LEU A 293 15.40 -31.46 1.27
CA LEU A 293 15.59 -32.48 2.30
C LEU A 293 17.01 -32.41 2.89
N GLU A 294 18.02 -32.19 2.05
CA GLU A 294 19.41 -32.09 2.50
C GLU A 294 19.61 -30.95 3.50
N ILE A 295 19.17 -29.72 3.17
CA ILE A 295 19.35 -28.57 4.08
C ILE A 295 18.49 -28.62 5.34
N SER A 296 17.49 -29.51 5.37
CA SER A 296 16.61 -29.70 6.51
C SER A 296 16.97 -30.93 7.35
N GLY A 297 18.10 -31.56 7.07
CA GLY A 297 18.58 -32.72 7.83
C GLY A 297 17.77 -33.99 7.58
N GLN A 298 17.11 -34.11 6.43
CA GLN A 298 16.23 -35.23 6.09
C GLN A 298 16.82 -36.11 4.99
N ALA A 299 16.50 -37.41 5.03
CA ALA A 299 16.76 -38.37 3.96
C ALA A 299 15.44 -38.84 3.33
N LEU A 300 15.44 -39.14 2.04
CA LEU A 300 14.27 -39.67 1.35
C LEU A 300 14.26 -41.21 1.42
N ALA A 301 13.20 -41.79 1.96
CA ALA A 301 12.98 -43.23 2.00
C ALA A 301 11.69 -43.61 1.27
N ALA A 302 11.65 -44.82 0.74
CA ALA A 302 10.43 -45.42 0.21
C ALA A 302 9.80 -46.33 1.27
N ARG A 303 8.48 -46.20 1.44
CA ARG A 303 7.62 -47.08 2.23
C ARG A 303 6.50 -47.61 1.33
N PRO A 304 5.79 -48.69 1.70
CA PRO A 304 4.70 -49.22 0.88
C PRO A 304 3.70 -48.13 0.48
N GLY A 305 3.66 -47.80 -0.82
CA GLY A 305 2.74 -46.82 -1.39
C GLY A 305 3.09 -45.34 -1.19
N GLN A 306 4.20 -44.98 -0.51
CA GLN A 306 4.54 -43.58 -0.27
C GLN A 306 6.05 -43.31 -0.12
N LEU A 307 6.46 -42.09 -0.44
CA LEU A 307 7.80 -41.58 -0.16
C LEU A 307 7.78 -40.77 1.14
N VAL A 308 8.79 -40.94 1.99
CA VAL A 308 8.83 -40.33 3.32
C VAL A 308 10.18 -39.63 3.54
N GLY A 309 10.14 -38.38 4.01
CA GLY A 309 11.29 -37.64 4.52
C GLY A 309 11.57 -38.02 5.96
N LEU A 310 12.71 -38.66 6.20
CA LEU A 310 13.13 -39.12 7.52
C LEU A 310 14.10 -38.13 8.13
N VAL A 311 13.78 -37.60 9.32
CA VAL A 311 14.67 -36.70 10.05
C VAL A 311 15.86 -37.48 10.60
N GLN A 312 17.06 -37.09 10.15
CA GLN A 312 18.31 -37.67 10.62
C GLN A 312 18.68 -36.99 11.95
N SER A 313 18.41 -37.65 13.07
CA SER A 313 18.71 -37.15 14.41
C SER A 313 19.58 -38.12 15.22
N GLY A 314 20.29 -37.60 16.23
CA GLY A 314 21.01 -38.43 17.19
C GLY A 314 20.05 -38.97 18.24
N GLY A 315 19.76 -40.26 18.20
CA GLY A 315 19.00 -40.99 19.23
C GLY A 315 19.41 -42.46 19.22
N ASP A 316 19.17 -43.16 20.33
CA ASP A 316 19.62 -44.55 20.47
C ASP A 316 18.98 -45.44 19.41
N GLY A 317 19.81 -46.17 18.66
CA GLY A 317 19.36 -47.18 17.70
C GLY A 317 19.05 -48.52 18.36
N VAL A 318 18.35 -49.40 17.64
CA VAL A 318 18.15 -50.80 18.04
C VAL A 318 19.52 -51.44 18.23
N VAL A 319 19.74 -52.00 19.43
CA VAL A 319 20.99 -52.70 19.73
C VAL A 319 20.98 -54.04 19.02
N LEU A 320 21.92 -54.21 18.09
CA LEU A 320 22.15 -55.48 17.41
C LEU A 320 23.36 -56.16 18.06
N ASP A 321 23.08 -57.16 18.90
CA ASP A 321 24.11 -58.01 19.49
C ASP A 321 24.70 -58.95 18.43
N ALA A 322 25.93 -59.40 18.63
CA ALA A 322 26.66 -60.28 17.74
C ALA A 322 25.89 -61.58 17.41
N GLN A 323 25.09 -62.06 18.36
CA GLN A 323 24.25 -63.26 18.23
C GLN A 323 22.98 -63.04 17.38
N ALA A 324 22.60 -61.79 17.11
CA ALA A 324 21.41 -61.43 16.32
C ALA A 324 21.70 -61.34 14.81
N LEU A 325 22.96 -61.48 14.41
CA LEU A 325 23.43 -61.42 13.03
C LEU A 325 23.34 -62.80 12.39
N ALA A 326 23.18 -62.85 11.06
CA ALA A 326 23.10 -64.14 10.37
C ALA A 326 24.48 -64.83 10.41
N ASP A 327 24.49 -66.15 10.60
CA ASP A 327 25.70 -66.97 10.50
C ASP A 327 26.13 -67.08 9.02
N ALA A 328 26.72 -66.00 8.53
CA ALA A 328 27.50 -65.92 7.30
C ALA A 328 28.97 -65.69 7.70
N ASP A 329 29.93 -65.98 6.81
CA ASP A 329 31.39 -66.05 7.09
C ASP A 329 32.02 -64.90 7.93
N ALA A 330 31.34 -63.77 8.18
CA ALA A 330 31.72 -62.75 9.17
C ALA A 330 30.53 -61.91 9.72
N LEU A 331 30.68 -61.42 10.96
CA LEU A 331 29.74 -60.58 11.73
C LEU A 331 29.54 -59.16 11.13
N ILE A 332 30.60 -58.57 10.60
CA ILE A 332 30.60 -57.34 9.79
C ILE A 332 31.23 -57.74 8.46
N LEU A 333 30.49 -57.63 7.36
CA LEU A 333 30.94 -58.01 6.02
C LEU A 333 32.02 -57.04 5.51
N SER A 334 31.88 -55.75 5.81
CA SER A 334 32.89 -54.73 5.53
C SER A 334 32.68 -53.48 6.39
N ARG A 335 33.78 -52.79 6.72
CA ARG A 335 33.75 -51.45 7.32
C ARG A 335 34.64 -50.53 6.51
N ARG A 336 34.07 -49.43 6.03
CA ARG A 336 34.80 -48.41 5.29
C ARG A 336 34.83 -47.14 6.13
N ARG A 337 36.03 -46.59 6.32
CA ARG A 337 36.26 -45.29 6.93
C ARG A 337 36.85 -44.36 5.88
N GLY A 338 36.29 -43.17 5.75
CA GLY A 338 36.91 -42.14 4.91
C GLY A 338 38.23 -41.68 5.52
N ASP A 339 39.21 -41.31 4.68
CA ASP A 339 40.44 -40.69 5.16
C ASP A 339 40.12 -39.42 5.96
N ALA A 340 40.71 -39.26 7.14
CA ALA A 340 40.54 -38.08 7.96
C ALA A 340 40.98 -36.79 7.24
N ALA A 341 41.94 -36.88 6.30
CA ALA A 341 42.39 -35.75 5.49
C ALA A 341 41.37 -35.33 4.42
N GLU A 342 40.49 -36.23 3.98
CA GLU A 342 39.46 -35.95 2.97
C GLU A 342 38.16 -35.42 3.60
N LYS A 343 37.97 -35.61 4.92
CA LYS A 343 36.78 -35.13 5.64
C LYS A 343 36.76 -33.60 5.67
N PRO A 344 35.75 -32.93 5.10
CA PRO A 344 35.70 -31.47 5.10
C PRO A 344 35.64 -30.91 6.51
N ALA A 345 36.46 -29.89 6.77
CA ALA A 345 36.40 -29.13 8.02
C ALA A 345 35.68 -27.79 7.83
N ARG A 346 35.43 -27.37 6.59
CA ARG A 346 34.81 -26.09 6.26
C ARG A 346 33.85 -26.27 5.11
N LEU A 347 32.69 -25.61 5.17
CA LEU A 347 31.73 -25.58 4.07
C LEU A 347 31.27 -24.15 3.82
N GLY A 348 31.36 -23.70 2.57
CA GLY A 348 30.75 -22.46 2.09
C GLY A 348 29.48 -22.77 1.31
N LEU A 349 28.34 -22.27 1.79
CA LEU A 349 27.03 -22.46 1.18
C LEU A 349 26.57 -21.17 0.51
N GLY A 350 26.58 -21.15 -0.82
CA GLY A 350 25.99 -20.08 -1.62
C GLY A 350 24.46 -20.13 -1.56
N HIS A 351 23.82 -19.00 -1.34
CA HIS A 351 22.36 -18.83 -1.35
C HIS A 351 21.99 -17.43 -1.84
N PHE A 352 20.70 -17.17 -2.07
CA PHE A 352 20.19 -15.81 -2.28
C PHE A 352 19.76 -15.20 -0.94
N ASP A 353 20.20 -13.97 -0.68
CA ASP A 353 19.83 -13.20 0.52
C ASP A 353 18.79 -12.14 0.15
N ARG A 354 17.55 -12.39 0.55
CA ARG A 354 16.44 -11.48 0.30
C ARG A 354 16.60 -10.12 0.98
N GLU A 355 17.25 -10.07 2.14
CA GLU A 355 17.49 -8.79 2.84
C GLU A 355 18.50 -7.91 2.10
N ARG A 356 19.25 -8.49 1.16
CA ARG A 356 20.21 -7.81 0.29
C ARG A 356 19.73 -7.79 -1.16
N ASP A 357 18.43 -7.54 -1.37
CA ASP A 357 17.84 -7.44 -2.71
C ASP A 357 18.08 -8.69 -3.58
N TYR A 358 17.94 -9.86 -2.94
CA TYR A 358 18.17 -11.18 -3.56
C TYR A 358 19.58 -11.39 -4.14
N LEU A 359 20.56 -10.59 -3.71
CA LEU A 359 21.96 -10.82 -4.09
C LEU A 359 22.48 -12.15 -3.53
N SER A 360 23.42 -12.75 -4.27
CA SER A 360 24.11 -13.97 -3.82
C SER A 360 24.93 -13.68 -2.56
N ALA A 361 24.80 -14.56 -1.57
CA ALA A 361 25.55 -14.54 -0.32
C ALA A 361 26.13 -15.93 -0.03
N ILE A 362 27.14 -16.00 0.84
CA ILE A 362 27.79 -17.26 1.26
C ILE A 362 27.76 -17.35 2.78
N ALA A 363 27.15 -18.42 3.29
CA ALA A 363 27.22 -18.80 4.69
C ALA A 363 28.35 -19.81 4.89
N THR A 364 29.23 -19.60 5.87
CA THR A 364 30.37 -20.50 6.14
C THR A 364 30.18 -21.25 7.45
N ALA A 365 30.26 -22.57 7.38
CA ALA A 365 30.32 -23.46 8.54
C ALA A 365 31.75 -23.98 8.75
N LEU A 366 32.12 -24.17 10.02
CA LEU A 366 33.46 -24.59 10.43
C LEU A 366 33.36 -25.71 11.47
N ARG A 367 34.20 -26.74 11.33
CA ARG A 367 34.44 -27.77 12.32
C ARG A 367 35.90 -27.71 12.79
N PRO A 368 36.21 -28.10 14.03
CA PRO A 368 37.59 -28.27 14.46
C PRO A 368 38.33 -29.28 13.57
N GLY A 369 39.50 -28.93 13.05
CA GLY A 369 40.33 -29.78 12.19
C GLY A 369 40.97 -29.03 11.02
N THR A 370 41.80 -29.74 10.23
CA THR A 370 42.54 -29.20 9.07
C THR A 370 41.99 -29.65 7.72
N GLY A 371 40.79 -30.22 7.69
CA GLY A 371 40.14 -30.72 6.48
C GLY A 371 39.88 -29.65 5.40
N PRO A 372 39.61 -30.08 4.15
CA PRO A 372 39.39 -29.17 3.03
C PRO A 372 38.15 -28.29 3.21
N LEU A 373 38.13 -27.19 2.44
CA LEU A 373 36.94 -26.37 2.21
C LEU A 373 36.15 -26.97 1.05
N VAL A 374 34.85 -27.18 1.26
CA VAL A 374 33.89 -27.54 0.20
C VAL A 374 32.96 -26.37 -0.04
N THR A 375 32.64 -26.09 -1.29
CA THR A 375 31.70 -25.04 -1.66
C THR A 375 30.51 -25.66 -2.36
N GLU A 376 29.31 -25.33 -1.91
CA GLU A 376 28.04 -25.74 -2.50
C GLU A 376 27.21 -24.49 -2.79
N THR A 377 26.35 -24.51 -3.80
CA THR A 377 25.47 -23.37 -4.14
C THR A 377 24.06 -23.85 -4.29
N LEU A 378 23.15 -23.22 -3.56
CA LEU A 378 21.72 -23.51 -3.59
C LEU A 378 20.99 -22.42 -4.35
N ALA A 379 20.09 -22.84 -5.23
CA ALA A 379 19.13 -21.97 -5.88
C ALA A 379 17.95 -21.65 -4.92
N MET A 380 18.26 -21.22 -3.70
CA MET A 380 17.29 -21.00 -2.63
C MET A 380 17.50 -19.66 -1.92
N VAL A 381 16.39 -19.06 -1.50
CA VAL A 381 16.37 -17.85 -0.70
C VAL A 381 16.28 -18.25 0.77
N LEU A 382 17.35 -17.98 1.51
CA LEU A 382 17.46 -18.28 2.95
C LEU A 382 17.82 -16.99 3.69
N ASP A 383 17.35 -16.86 4.93
CA ASP A 383 17.87 -15.85 5.83
C ASP A 383 19.26 -16.25 6.35
N GLY A 384 20.02 -15.31 6.91
CA GLY A 384 21.40 -15.58 7.33
C GLY A 384 21.50 -16.70 8.39
N ALA A 385 20.56 -16.75 9.33
CA ALA A 385 20.51 -17.78 10.37
C ALA A 385 20.20 -19.17 9.78
N GLY A 386 19.24 -19.25 8.85
CA GLY A 386 18.85 -20.46 8.16
C GLY A 386 19.94 -20.98 7.23
N ALA A 387 20.58 -20.10 6.47
CA ALA A 387 21.71 -20.44 5.59
C ALA A 387 22.90 -21.01 6.39
N ARG A 388 23.20 -20.42 7.55
CA ARG A 388 24.25 -20.95 8.44
C ARG A 388 23.88 -22.31 9.02
N ARG A 389 22.63 -22.48 9.49
CA ARG A 389 22.13 -23.76 10.02
C ARG A 389 22.22 -24.85 8.95
N ALA A 390 21.82 -24.54 7.72
CA ALA A 390 21.95 -25.45 6.58
C ALA A 390 23.43 -25.80 6.29
N ALA A 391 24.33 -24.81 6.28
CA ALA A 391 25.75 -25.04 6.06
C ALA A 391 26.39 -25.94 7.13
N GLU A 392 26.03 -25.74 8.40
CA GLU A 392 26.50 -26.56 9.53
C GLU A 392 25.99 -28.01 9.40
N GLN A 393 24.70 -28.20 9.09
CA GLN A 393 24.13 -29.53 8.86
C GLN A 393 24.78 -30.27 7.68
N LEU A 394 24.98 -29.58 6.54
CA LEU A 394 25.65 -30.16 5.38
C LEU A 394 27.10 -30.53 5.72
N LEU A 395 27.84 -29.65 6.40
CA LEU A 395 29.22 -29.93 6.81
C LEU A 395 29.30 -31.16 7.71
N ASP A 396 28.38 -31.29 8.68
CA ASP A 396 28.34 -32.44 9.56
C ASP A 396 28.03 -33.74 8.82
N ARG A 397 27.10 -33.71 7.87
CA ARG A 397 26.78 -34.86 7.02
C ARG A 397 27.97 -35.25 6.15
N ARG A 398 28.60 -34.29 5.46
CA ARG A 398 29.74 -34.55 4.55
C ARG A 398 30.96 -35.09 5.29
N ALA A 399 31.21 -34.61 6.51
CA ALA A 399 32.33 -35.07 7.32
C ALA A 399 32.18 -36.52 7.82
N ILE A 400 30.96 -37.08 7.82
CA ILE A 400 30.67 -38.43 8.34
C ILE A 400 30.25 -39.40 7.23
N ALA A 401 29.88 -38.91 6.03
CA ALA A 401 29.41 -39.70 4.89
C ALA A 401 30.32 -40.88 4.45
N GLY A 402 31.61 -40.84 4.80
CA GLY A 402 32.58 -41.89 4.50
C GLY A 402 32.60 -43.08 5.47
N ASP A 403 31.93 -42.98 6.62
CA ASP A 403 31.93 -44.01 7.65
C ASP A 403 30.68 -44.91 7.48
N ARG A 404 30.90 -46.11 6.94
CA ARG A 404 29.83 -47.08 6.62
C ARG A 404 30.15 -48.48 7.15
N VAL A 405 29.09 -49.22 7.49
CA VAL A 405 29.14 -50.62 7.89
C VAL A 405 28.24 -51.45 6.97
N GLU A 406 28.72 -52.64 6.60
CA GLU A 406 27.94 -53.67 5.93
C GLU A 406 27.83 -54.90 6.82
N LEU A 407 26.62 -55.42 7.00
CA LEU A 407 26.33 -56.56 7.87
C LEU A 407 25.23 -57.44 7.26
N ALA A 408 25.11 -58.67 7.74
CA ALA A 408 24.07 -59.61 7.32
C ALA A 408 23.11 -59.89 8.48
N LEU A 409 21.81 -59.68 8.25
CA LEU A 409 20.76 -60.01 9.20
C LEU A 409 19.99 -61.26 8.78
N PRO A 410 19.50 -62.06 9.74
CA PRO A 410 18.64 -63.18 9.44
C PRO A 410 17.24 -62.70 8.97
N PRO A 411 16.51 -63.49 8.17
CA PRO A 411 15.20 -63.09 7.64
C PRO A 411 14.14 -62.75 8.69
N ASN A 412 14.26 -63.28 9.92
CA ASN A 412 13.34 -62.97 11.02
C ASN A 412 13.46 -61.52 11.53
N GLN A 413 14.53 -60.80 11.18
CA GLN A 413 14.69 -59.37 11.47
C GLN A 413 13.94 -58.48 10.47
N VAL A 414 12.88 -58.99 9.82
CA VAL A 414 12.13 -58.32 8.73
C VAL A 414 11.60 -56.92 9.10
N ALA A 415 11.39 -56.66 10.40
CA ALA A 415 10.91 -55.38 10.92
C ALA A 415 11.89 -54.22 10.67
N LEU A 416 13.18 -54.49 10.43
CA LEU A 416 14.16 -53.45 10.10
C LEU A 416 14.03 -53.00 8.64
N GLU A 417 13.99 -51.70 8.45
CA GLU A 417 13.81 -51.00 7.17
C GLU A 417 14.90 -49.93 6.95
N PRO A 418 15.15 -49.49 5.70
CA PRO A 418 15.96 -48.30 5.45
C PRO A 418 15.43 -47.10 6.23
N GLY A 419 16.31 -46.37 6.91
CA GLY A 419 15.99 -45.29 7.84
C GLY A 419 16.04 -45.69 9.32
N ASP A 420 16.01 -46.99 9.63
CA ASP A 420 16.14 -47.44 11.01
C ASP A 420 17.55 -47.25 11.52
N ARG A 421 17.67 -47.00 12.82
CA ARG A 421 18.95 -46.79 13.49
C ARG A 421 19.37 -48.05 14.20
N ILE A 422 20.63 -48.41 14.02
CA ILE A 422 21.24 -49.56 14.67
C ILE A 422 22.46 -49.14 15.46
N SER A 423 22.63 -49.76 16.61
CA SER A 423 23.79 -49.61 17.49
C SER A 423 24.47 -50.96 17.62
N LEU A 424 25.77 -51.00 17.36
CA LEU A 424 26.58 -52.21 17.49
C LEU A 424 27.44 -52.07 18.75
N PRO A 425 27.23 -52.88 19.81
CA PRO A 425 27.94 -52.74 21.09
C PRO A 425 29.47 -52.73 20.97
N ASP A 426 29.99 -53.49 20.01
CA ASP A 426 31.42 -53.62 19.75
C ASP A 426 32.01 -52.42 18.98
N LEU A 427 31.17 -51.46 18.55
CA LEU A 427 31.58 -50.24 17.88
C LEU A 427 31.24 -49.02 18.75
N ALA A 428 32.28 -48.34 19.23
CA ALA A 428 32.13 -47.09 19.98
C ALA A 428 31.54 -45.94 19.12
N GLU A 429 31.62 -46.06 17.79
CA GLU A 429 31.03 -45.16 16.79
C GLU A 429 29.62 -45.63 16.46
N GLY A 430 28.63 -44.74 16.48
CA GLY A 430 27.20 -45.07 16.29
C GLY A 430 26.28 -44.05 16.95
N PRO A 431 24.98 -43.99 16.67
CA PRO A 431 24.20 -44.93 15.85
C PRO A 431 24.53 -44.85 14.36
N PHE A 432 24.27 -45.95 13.64
CA PHE A 432 24.27 -45.99 12.17
C PHE A 432 22.82 -46.03 11.66
N GLU A 433 22.52 -45.31 10.59
CA GLU A 433 21.24 -45.36 9.90
C GLU A 433 21.33 -46.34 8.73
N ILE A 434 20.39 -47.28 8.63
CA ILE A 434 20.32 -48.22 7.52
C ILE A 434 19.98 -47.44 6.24
N THR A 435 20.87 -47.49 5.25
CA THR A 435 20.67 -46.80 3.96
C THR A 435 20.13 -47.74 2.89
N GLU A 436 20.45 -49.03 2.97
CA GLU A 436 20.05 -50.02 1.98
C GLU A 436 19.88 -51.40 2.61
N ILE A 437 18.84 -52.13 2.19
CA ILE A 437 18.65 -53.55 2.50
C ILE A 437 18.46 -54.31 1.19
N ARG A 438 19.23 -55.37 0.98
CA ARG A 438 19.06 -56.32 -0.12
C ARG A 438 18.66 -57.68 0.44
N ASP A 439 17.40 -58.04 0.23
CA ASP A 439 16.87 -59.32 0.69
C ASP A 439 17.25 -60.47 -0.26
N GLY A 440 17.62 -61.61 0.32
CA GLY A 440 18.01 -62.84 -0.37
C GLY A 440 17.94 -64.02 0.61
N ALA A 441 18.93 -64.93 0.60
CA ALA A 441 19.04 -65.96 1.64
C ALA A 441 19.29 -65.37 3.04
N VAL A 442 19.98 -64.24 3.10
CA VAL A 442 20.16 -63.36 4.26
C VAL A 442 19.83 -61.93 3.84
N ARG A 443 19.46 -61.07 4.79
CA ARG A 443 19.23 -59.64 4.53
C ARG A 443 20.56 -58.90 4.61
N LYS A 444 21.11 -58.47 3.47
CA LYS A 444 22.35 -57.66 3.47
C LYS A 444 22.00 -56.21 3.75
N VAL A 445 22.58 -55.65 4.80
CA VAL A 445 22.30 -54.30 5.30
C VAL A 445 23.53 -53.42 5.13
N SER A 446 23.36 -52.26 4.50
CA SER A 446 24.33 -51.18 4.50
C SER A 446 23.83 -50.06 5.39
N ALA A 447 24.67 -49.57 6.30
CA ALA A 447 24.33 -48.48 7.20
C ALA A 447 25.43 -47.43 7.25
N ALA A 448 25.05 -46.15 7.38
CA ALA A 448 25.96 -45.00 7.42
C ALA A 448 25.93 -44.34 8.80
N ALA A 449 27.08 -43.84 9.26
CA ALA A 449 27.17 -43.19 10.56
C ALA A 449 26.35 -41.89 10.59
N LEU A 450 25.65 -41.65 11.71
CA LEU A 450 24.94 -40.40 11.95
C LEU A 450 25.76 -39.41 12.79
N PRO A 451 25.64 -38.10 12.56
CA PRO A 451 26.22 -37.09 13.44
C PRO A 451 25.66 -37.18 14.88
N ARG A 452 26.56 -37.24 15.88
CA ARG A 452 26.21 -37.35 17.31
C ARG A 452 25.69 -36.06 17.97
N ARG A 453 25.52 -34.95 17.24
CA ARG A 453 24.99 -33.68 17.76
C ARG A 453 24.29 -32.91 16.65
N GLN A 454 23.16 -32.27 16.97
CA GLN A 454 22.69 -31.13 16.20
C GLN A 454 23.61 -29.95 16.48
N ALA A 455 24.16 -29.35 15.43
CA ALA A 455 24.87 -28.09 15.53
C ALA A 455 23.98 -27.05 16.23
N LEU A 456 24.43 -26.57 17.39
CA LEU A 456 23.91 -25.35 17.98
C LEU A 456 24.64 -24.20 17.28
N ALA A 457 23.96 -23.53 16.35
CA ALA A 457 24.48 -22.29 15.80
C ALA A 457 24.81 -21.34 16.97
N THR A 458 25.99 -20.74 16.96
CA THR A 458 26.34 -19.62 17.84
C THR A 458 26.49 -18.39 16.97
N GLY A 459 25.57 -17.44 17.13
CA GLY A 459 25.52 -16.25 16.30
C GLY A 459 26.52 -15.20 16.79
N MET A 460 27.50 -14.86 15.96
CA MET A 460 27.96 -13.47 15.84
C MET A 460 27.49 -12.98 14.48
N ASP A 461 26.51 -12.08 14.46
CA ASP A 461 26.02 -11.52 13.21
C ASP A 461 26.77 -10.26 12.82
N ARG A 462 27.01 -10.14 11.52
CA ARG A 462 27.42 -8.88 10.92
C ARG A 462 26.19 -7.96 10.85
N PRO A 463 26.35 -6.65 11.07
CA PRO A 463 25.27 -5.69 10.89
C PRO A 463 24.68 -5.81 9.47
N ARG A 464 23.36 -5.66 9.35
CA ARG A 464 22.67 -5.63 8.07
C ARG A 464 23.34 -4.57 7.19
N GLY A 465 23.69 -4.93 5.96
CA GLY A 465 24.04 -3.90 4.98
C GLY A 465 22.80 -3.06 4.71
N MET A 466 22.94 -1.74 4.60
CA MET A 466 21.84 -0.88 4.17
C MET A 466 21.37 -1.36 2.79
N ALA A 467 20.22 -2.03 2.73
CA ALA A 467 19.51 -2.21 1.48
C ALA A 467 19.20 -0.83 0.91
N GLY A 468 19.40 -0.63 -0.40
CA GLY A 468 19.02 0.61 -1.05
C GLY A 468 17.55 0.91 -0.76
N THR A 469 17.26 2.11 -0.26
CA THR A 469 15.92 2.54 0.16
C THR A 469 14.93 2.30 -0.98
N PRO A 470 13.94 1.38 -0.85
CA PRO A 470 12.89 1.26 -1.84
C PRO A 470 12.16 2.60 -1.90
N THR A 471 12.25 3.30 -3.03
CA THR A 471 11.55 4.57 -3.18
C THR A 471 10.07 4.21 -3.34
N PRO A 472 9.17 4.65 -2.43
CA PRO A 472 7.77 4.27 -2.53
C PRO A 472 7.22 4.77 -3.86
N MET A 473 6.60 3.86 -4.62
CA MET A 473 5.90 4.19 -5.84
C MET A 473 4.62 4.95 -5.46
N VAL A 474 4.64 6.27 -5.64
CA VAL A 474 3.48 7.14 -5.40
C VAL A 474 2.87 7.51 -6.73
N ALA A 475 1.60 7.15 -6.94
CA ALA A 475 0.84 7.61 -8.09
C ALA A 475 0.75 9.16 -8.06
N PRO A 476 1.26 9.87 -9.07
CA PRO A 476 1.27 11.31 -9.07
C PRO A 476 -0.15 11.87 -9.27
N VAL A 477 -0.44 12.98 -8.61
CA VAL A 477 -1.61 13.81 -8.93
C VAL A 477 -1.31 14.57 -10.21
N LEU A 478 -2.05 14.26 -11.26
CA LEU A 478 -1.96 14.93 -12.56
C LEU A 478 -2.94 16.10 -12.64
N VAL A 479 -2.50 17.20 -13.23
CA VAL A 479 -3.32 18.38 -13.53
C VAL A 479 -3.11 18.81 -14.97
N THR A 480 -4.22 19.09 -15.67
CA THR A 480 -4.21 19.55 -17.06
C THR A 480 -5.05 20.80 -17.20
N ALA A 481 -4.50 21.85 -17.78
CA ALA A 481 -5.20 23.12 -18.01
C ALA A 481 -5.09 23.50 -19.49
N HIS A 482 -6.22 23.69 -20.16
CA HIS A 482 -6.27 24.20 -21.53
C HIS A 482 -6.39 25.73 -21.47
N LEU A 483 -5.37 26.42 -21.96
CA LEU A 483 -5.25 27.87 -21.90
C LEU A 483 -5.13 28.49 -23.30
N PRO A 484 -5.44 29.79 -23.44
CA PRO A 484 -5.34 30.48 -24.71
C PRO A 484 -3.91 30.55 -25.27
N PRO A 485 -3.77 30.86 -26.58
CA PRO A 485 -2.49 31.14 -27.20
C PRO A 485 -1.74 32.29 -26.50
N LEU A 486 -0.41 32.20 -26.50
CA LEU A 486 0.47 33.32 -26.13
C LEU A 486 0.85 34.13 -27.38
N PRO A 487 1.30 35.38 -27.23
CA PRO A 487 1.67 36.24 -28.36
C PRO A 487 2.71 35.63 -29.31
N GLU A 488 3.59 34.75 -28.81
CA GLU A 488 4.66 34.12 -29.60
C GLU A 488 4.18 32.92 -30.43
N ALA A 489 2.98 32.40 -30.17
CA ALA A 489 2.44 31.18 -30.78
C ALA A 489 0.95 31.32 -31.13
N LEU A 490 0.60 32.41 -31.82
CA LEU A 490 -0.76 32.70 -32.27
C LEU A 490 -1.37 31.52 -33.05
N GLY A 491 -2.69 31.35 -32.89
CA GLY A 491 -3.47 30.32 -33.57
C GLY A 491 -3.38 28.91 -32.98
N ARG A 492 -2.57 28.71 -31.93
CA ARG A 492 -2.49 27.43 -31.20
C ARG A 492 -2.70 27.66 -29.71
N SER A 493 -3.80 27.16 -29.18
CA SER A 493 -4.00 27.14 -27.73
C SER A 493 -3.01 26.18 -27.09
N ARG A 494 -2.88 26.20 -25.76
CA ARG A 494 -1.85 25.45 -25.06
C ARG A 494 -2.44 24.57 -23.96
N LEU A 495 -2.04 23.31 -23.96
CA LEU A 495 -2.35 22.36 -22.91
C LEU A 495 -1.18 22.30 -21.94
N LEU A 496 -1.39 22.82 -20.74
CA LEU A 496 -0.46 22.63 -19.63
C LEU A 496 -0.68 21.27 -18.99
N ILE A 497 0.40 20.53 -18.75
CA ILE A 497 0.39 19.25 -18.05
C ILE A 497 1.37 19.33 -16.88
N GLY A 498 0.86 19.09 -15.69
CA GLY A 498 1.63 19.07 -14.46
C GLY A 498 1.41 17.78 -13.68
N ALA A 499 2.43 17.39 -12.91
CA ALA A 499 2.37 16.25 -12.00
C ALA A 499 2.91 16.66 -10.63
N TYR A 500 2.29 16.14 -9.57
CA TYR A 500 2.72 16.33 -8.19
C TYR A 500 2.70 15.01 -7.43
N ALA A 501 3.79 14.70 -6.72
CA ALA A 501 3.89 13.54 -5.84
C ALA A 501 4.84 13.83 -4.68
N LYS A 502 4.62 13.18 -3.53
CA LYS A 502 5.51 13.24 -2.37
C LYS A 502 5.67 11.85 -1.73
N PRO A 503 6.88 11.24 -1.74
CA PRO A 503 8.09 11.73 -2.42
C PRO A 503 7.93 11.80 -3.95
N TRP A 504 8.80 12.58 -4.60
CA TRP A 504 8.82 12.67 -6.06
C TRP A 504 9.41 11.38 -6.65
N PRO A 505 8.72 10.70 -7.59
CA PRO A 505 9.13 9.37 -8.09
C PRO A 505 10.28 9.43 -9.10
N GLY A 506 10.88 10.60 -9.33
CA GLY A 506 11.75 10.88 -10.47
C GLY A 506 10.96 11.49 -11.63
N ALA A 507 11.52 11.43 -12.83
CA ALA A 507 10.91 12.03 -14.01
C ALA A 507 9.57 11.35 -14.36
N VAL A 508 8.52 12.14 -14.56
CA VAL A 508 7.20 11.65 -15.00
C VAL A 508 7.08 11.85 -16.51
N ARG A 509 7.11 10.74 -17.26
CA ARG A 509 7.04 10.76 -18.72
C ARG A 509 5.59 10.69 -19.18
N VAL A 510 5.18 11.58 -20.07
CA VAL A 510 3.82 11.63 -20.64
C VAL A 510 3.88 11.24 -22.11
N SER A 511 3.12 10.23 -22.50
CA SER A 511 2.99 9.79 -23.89
C SER A 511 1.52 9.77 -24.34
N GLU A 512 1.30 9.81 -25.64
CA GLU A 512 -0.01 9.52 -26.21
C GLU A 512 -0.33 8.02 -26.06
N ASP A 513 -1.52 7.68 -25.57
CA ASP A 513 -1.85 6.30 -25.17
C ASP A 513 -2.00 5.36 -26.39
N SER A 514 -2.46 5.90 -27.52
CA SER A 514 -2.70 5.13 -28.74
C SER A 514 -1.44 4.85 -29.56
N SER A 515 -0.50 5.80 -29.61
CA SER A 515 0.69 5.73 -30.45
C SER A 515 1.98 5.44 -29.67
N GLY A 516 1.98 5.66 -28.35
CA GLY A 516 3.18 5.62 -27.52
C GLY A 516 4.14 6.80 -27.74
N ALA A 517 3.77 7.78 -28.58
CA ALA A 517 4.61 8.93 -28.86
C ALA A 517 4.83 9.77 -27.60
N MET A 518 6.09 10.06 -27.28
CA MET A 518 6.44 10.87 -26.12
C MET A 518 6.04 12.33 -26.34
N LEU A 519 5.26 12.88 -25.41
CA LEU A 519 4.74 14.25 -25.46
C LEU A 519 5.48 15.19 -24.51
N ALA A 520 5.79 14.72 -23.29
CA ALA A 520 6.48 15.54 -22.30
C ALA A 520 7.32 14.71 -21.32
N ASP A 521 8.32 15.34 -20.73
CA ASP A 521 9.10 14.81 -19.61
C ASP A 521 9.09 15.80 -18.45
N LEU A 522 8.37 15.46 -17.37
CA LEU A 522 8.23 16.30 -16.20
C LEU A 522 9.31 15.94 -15.19
N THR A 523 10.34 16.77 -15.09
CA THR A 523 11.49 16.54 -14.20
C THR A 523 11.29 17.04 -12.78
N ARG A 524 10.33 17.95 -12.56
CA ARG A 524 10.05 18.60 -11.27
C ARG A 524 8.55 18.60 -10.98
N PRO A 525 8.14 18.46 -9.70
CA PRO A 525 6.73 18.56 -9.33
C PRO A 525 6.21 19.99 -9.52
N VAL A 526 4.98 20.11 -10.05
CA VAL A 526 4.27 21.40 -10.12
C VAL A 526 3.69 21.78 -8.75
N LEU A 527 3.44 23.07 -8.54
CA LEU A 527 2.64 23.52 -7.39
C LEU A 527 1.17 23.50 -7.83
N THR A 528 0.42 22.54 -7.31
CA THR A 528 -1.01 22.37 -7.60
C THR A 528 -1.79 22.14 -6.31
N GLY A 529 -3.09 22.38 -6.36
CA GLY A 529 -3.94 22.45 -5.18
C GLY A 529 -5.42 22.53 -5.52
N ARG A 530 -6.21 22.93 -4.52
CA ARG A 530 -7.65 23.15 -4.67
C ARG A 530 -8.11 24.46 -4.04
N SER A 531 -9.18 25.04 -4.58
CA SER A 531 -9.91 26.13 -3.93
C SER A 531 -10.60 25.64 -2.66
N LEU A 532 -10.65 26.48 -1.62
CA LEU A 532 -11.29 26.21 -0.34
C LEU A 532 -12.61 26.99 -0.17
N SER A 533 -12.67 28.19 -0.74
CA SER A 533 -13.83 29.07 -0.72
C SER A 533 -14.36 29.30 -2.13
N ALA A 534 -15.59 29.82 -2.21
CA ALA A 534 -16.09 30.33 -3.47
C ALA A 534 -15.37 31.64 -3.83
N LEU A 535 -15.08 31.83 -5.12
CA LEU A 535 -14.64 33.11 -5.69
C LEU A 535 -15.79 33.61 -6.55
N ALA A 536 -16.31 34.80 -6.27
CA ALA A 536 -17.34 35.40 -7.11
C ALA A 536 -16.75 35.87 -8.46
N GLU A 537 -17.65 36.19 -9.38
CA GLU A 537 -17.29 36.99 -10.55
C GLU A 537 -16.60 38.29 -10.08
N GLY A 538 -15.58 38.71 -10.81
CA GLY A 538 -14.74 39.85 -10.46
C GLY A 538 -14.58 40.79 -11.63
N PRO A 539 -14.10 42.02 -11.39
CA PRO A 539 -13.86 42.97 -12.45
C PRO A 539 -12.71 42.50 -13.35
N ASP A 540 -12.82 42.77 -14.64
CA ASP A 540 -11.73 42.65 -15.61
C ASP A 540 -10.94 43.96 -15.70
N ALA A 541 -9.71 43.90 -16.25
CA ALA A 541 -8.83 45.05 -16.51
C ALA A 541 -8.43 45.96 -15.32
N VAL A 542 -8.93 45.71 -14.11
CA VAL A 542 -8.56 46.41 -12.87
C VAL A 542 -8.25 45.43 -11.75
N TRP A 543 -7.69 45.94 -10.64
CA TRP A 543 -7.47 45.14 -9.45
C TRP A 543 -8.80 44.77 -8.78
N ASP A 544 -9.04 43.47 -8.66
CA ASP A 544 -10.08 42.94 -7.79
C ASP A 544 -9.60 42.99 -6.32
N ARG A 545 -10.17 43.95 -5.59
CA ARG A 545 -9.89 44.19 -4.17
C ARG A 545 -10.99 43.64 -3.25
N GLY A 546 -12.13 43.26 -3.81
CA GLY A 546 -13.30 42.81 -3.05
C GLY A 546 -13.27 41.31 -2.79
N ASN A 547 -12.82 40.54 -3.78
CA ASN A 547 -12.74 39.09 -3.66
C ASN A 547 -11.42 38.61 -3.04
N ALA A 548 -11.47 37.42 -2.46
CA ALA A 548 -10.30 36.70 -1.99
C ALA A 548 -10.42 35.22 -2.38
N LEU A 549 -9.35 34.66 -2.93
CA LEU A 549 -9.29 33.25 -3.31
C LEU A 549 -8.53 32.48 -2.25
N GLU A 550 -9.22 31.62 -1.50
CA GLU A 550 -8.57 30.71 -0.56
C GLU A 550 -8.23 29.38 -1.25
N ILE A 551 -6.98 28.94 -1.12
CA ILE A 551 -6.47 27.71 -1.74
C ILE A 551 -5.69 26.85 -0.75
N GLU A 552 -5.64 25.55 -1.00
CA GLU A 552 -4.74 24.60 -0.35
C GLU A 552 -3.81 23.98 -1.38
N LEU A 553 -2.50 24.09 -1.18
CA LEU A 553 -1.48 23.53 -2.07
C LEU A 553 -0.96 22.18 -1.57
N GLY A 554 -0.59 21.30 -2.49
CA GLY A 554 0.08 20.03 -2.15
C GLY A 554 1.47 20.24 -1.54
N ALA A 555 2.24 21.18 -2.10
CA ALA A 555 3.55 21.61 -1.60
C ALA A 555 3.88 23.02 -2.10
N GLY A 556 5.07 23.50 -1.72
CA GLY A 556 5.57 24.83 -2.08
C GLY A 556 5.03 25.93 -1.17
N HIS A 557 5.54 27.13 -1.41
CA HIS A 557 5.13 28.34 -0.71
C HIS A 557 4.86 29.44 -1.72
N LEU A 558 3.82 30.22 -1.44
CA LEU A 558 3.55 31.47 -2.13
C LEU A 558 4.00 32.63 -1.24
N ALA A 559 4.39 33.73 -1.88
CA ALA A 559 4.83 34.93 -1.20
C ALA A 559 4.21 36.16 -1.87
N ASP A 560 4.09 37.22 -1.08
CA ASP A 560 3.69 38.53 -1.56
C ASP A 560 4.69 39.07 -2.59
N VAL A 561 4.19 39.84 -3.54
CA VAL A 561 4.98 40.61 -4.49
C VAL A 561 4.43 42.03 -4.57
N SER A 562 5.25 42.98 -5.03
CA SER A 562 4.75 44.33 -5.29
C SER A 562 3.73 44.32 -6.44
N ASP A 563 2.81 45.28 -6.44
CA ASP A 563 1.86 45.47 -7.54
C ASP A 563 2.56 45.52 -8.90
N ALA A 564 3.70 46.22 -8.98
CA ALA A 564 4.49 46.31 -10.20
C ALA A 564 5.03 44.95 -10.66
N ALA A 565 5.49 44.11 -9.73
CA ALA A 565 5.98 42.76 -10.04
C ALA A 565 4.83 41.83 -10.48
N ALA A 566 3.67 41.93 -9.83
CA ALA A 566 2.48 41.18 -10.24
C ALA A 566 1.98 41.61 -11.64
N LEU A 567 1.98 42.92 -11.94
CA LEU A 567 1.67 43.43 -13.28
C LEU A 567 2.68 42.93 -14.32
N ALA A 568 3.96 42.86 -13.97
CA ALA A 568 5.04 42.36 -14.83
C ALA A 568 5.06 40.82 -15.01
N GLY A 569 4.06 40.08 -14.54
CA GLY A 569 3.96 38.62 -14.74
C GLY A 569 4.30 37.76 -13.54
N SER A 570 4.74 38.33 -12.41
CA SER A 570 4.97 37.55 -11.20
C SER A 570 3.64 37.07 -10.60
N ASN A 571 3.67 35.96 -9.87
CA ASN A 571 2.51 35.41 -9.18
C ASN A 571 1.29 35.17 -10.09
N ARG A 572 1.41 34.17 -10.97
CA ARG A 572 0.32 33.70 -11.83
C ARG A 572 -0.18 32.32 -11.35
N ILE A 573 -1.49 32.17 -11.26
CA ILE A 573 -2.15 30.88 -11.08
C ILE A 573 -3.21 30.68 -12.16
N ALA A 574 -3.43 29.44 -12.58
CA ALA A 574 -4.61 29.03 -13.32
C ALA A 574 -5.59 28.36 -12.34
N VAL A 575 -6.85 28.76 -12.39
CA VAL A 575 -7.93 28.23 -11.56
C VAL A 575 -9.04 27.71 -12.44
N GLU A 576 -9.44 26.46 -12.20
CA GLU A 576 -10.59 25.88 -12.88
C GLU A 576 -11.89 26.46 -12.31
N ASN A 577 -12.76 26.96 -13.17
CA ASN A 577 -14.06 27.46 -12.78
C ASN A 577 -15.11 26.34 -12.74
N GLN A 578 -16.37 26.70 -12.48
CA GLN A 578 -17.45 25.72 -12.37
C GLN A 578 -17.80 24.97 -13.66
N THR A 579 -17.54 25.57 -14.82
CA THR A 579 -17.81 24.99 -16.15
C THR A 579 -16.66 24.09 -16.63
N GLY A 580 -15.51 24.12 -15.94
CA GLY A 580 -14.30 23.37 -16.29
C GLY A 580 -13.29 24.17 -17.13
N ALA A 581 -13.63 25.42 -17.49
CA ALA A 581 -12.69 26.35 -18.12
C ALA A 581 -11.70 26.90 -17.08
N TRP A 582 -10.56 27.40 -17.57
CA TRP A 582 -9.46 27.86 -16.72
C TRP A 582 -9.28 29.37 -16.81
N GLU A 583 -9.34 30.04 -15.67
CA GLU A 583 -9.02 31.47 -15.53
C GLU A 583 -7.57 31.64 -15.07
N VAL A 584 -6.80 32.50 -15.74
CA VAL A 584 -5.47 32.91 -15.26
C VAL A 584 -5.62 34.15 -14.39
N ILE A 585 -5.21 34.01 -13.12
CA ILE A 585 -5.31 35.04 -12.10
C ILE A 585 -3.90 35.46 -11.66
N GLY A 586 -3.63 36.77 -11.70
CA GLY A 586 -2.48 37.39 -11.04
C GLY A 586 -2.82 37.76 -9.60
N PHE A 587 -1.85 37.73 -8.67
CA PHE A 587 -2.10 38.18 -7.28
C PHE A 587 -0.87 38.86 -6.68
N ALA A 588 -1.10 39.93 -5.91
CA ALA A 588 -0.02 40.62 -5.20
C ALA A 588 0.15 40.12 -3.76
N MET A 589 -0.95 39.69 -3.11
CA MET A 589 -0.93 39.28 -1.70
C MET A 589 -1.28 37.80 -1.54
N ALA A 590 -0.47 37.06 -0.77
CA ALA A 590 -0.61 35.66 -0.41
C ALA A 590 -0.43 35.47 1.10
N GLU A 591 -1.53 35.60 1.84
CA GLU A 591 -1.57 35.42 3.30
C GLU A 591 -1.61 33.92 3.65
N LEU A 592 -0.66 33.43 4.47
CA LEU A 592 -0.67 32.05 4.97
C LEU A 592 -1.68 31.92 6.13
N ILE A 593 -2.82 31.29 5.88
CA ILE A 593 -3.92 31.14 6.86
C ILE A 593 -3.91 29.78 7.59
N GLY A 594 -2.98 28.90 7.24
CA GLY A 594 -2.78 27.60 7.86
C GLY A 594 -1.75 26.77 7.10
N PRO A 595 -1.40 25.56 7.57
CA PRO A 595 -0.43 24.71 6.89
C PRO A 595 -0.83 24.46 5.42
N LYS A 596 -0.03 24.99 4.48
CA LYS A 596 -0.25 24.96 3.02
C LYS A 596 -1.53 25.64 2.53
N ARG A 597 -2.18 26.45 3.37
CA ARG A 597 -3.41 27.17 3.04
C ARG A 597 -3.13 28.65 2.89
N TYR A 598 -3.52 29.20 1.76
CA TYR A 598 -3.25 30.59 1.40
C TYR A 598 -4.54 31.31 1.07
N ARG A 599 -4.64 32.56 1.50
CA ARG A 599 -5.65 33.51 1.04
C ARG A 599 -4.99 34.50 0.09
N LEU A 600 -5.39 34.46 -1.17
CA LEU A 600 -4.90 35.34 -2.21
C LEU A 600 -5.83 36.55 -2.33
N ARG A 601 -5.26 37.75 -2.34
CA ARG A 601 -5.99 39.03 -2.45
C ARG A 601 -5.27 39.95 -3.44
N ARG A 602 -5.97 41.03 -3.82
CA ARG A 602 -5.49 42.01 -4.80
C ARG A 602 -5.18 41.26 -6.09
N LEU A 603 -6.27 40.81 -6.73
CA LEU A 603 -6.22 39.88 -7.86
C LEU A 603 -6.32 40.65 -9.18
N LEU A 604 -5.68 40.12 -10.23
CA LEU A 604 -5.88 40.51 -11.63
C LEU A 604 -6.60 39.34 -12.30
N ARG A 605 -7.82 39.56 -12.76
CA ARG A 605 -8.72 38.53 -13.30
C ARG A 605 -8.56 38.38 -14.82
N GLY A 606 -8.87 37.19 -15.34
CA GLY A 606 -8.96 36.92 -16.78
C GLY A 606 -7.71 37.21 -17.62
N LEU A 607 -6.51 37.10 -17.04
CA LEU A 607 -5.27 37.40 -17.73
C LEU A 607 -5.01 36.42 -18.89
N GLU A 608 -4.10 36.78 -19.78
CA GLU A 608 -3.68 35.92 -20.92
C GLU A 608 -4.86 35.46 -21.80
N GLY A 609 -5.88 36.32 -21.93
CA GLY A 609 -7.06 36.09 -22.76
C GLY A 609 -8.06 35.08 -22.21
N THR A 610 -8.11 34.95 -20.87
CA THR A 610 -9.04 34.08 -20.13
C THR A 610 -10.22 34.85 -19.53
N ASP A 611 -10.52 36.06 -20.02
CA ASP A 611 -11.63 36.90 -19.54
C ASP A 611 -13.00 36.22 -19.66
N ALA A 612 -13.23 35.43 -20.72
CA ALA A 612 -14.44 34.62 -20.85
C ALA A 612 -14.55 33.48 -19.82
N ALA A 613 -13.49 33.21 -19.04
CA ALA A 613 -13.50 32.24 -17.96
C ALA A 613 -13.67 32.88 -16.57
N ILE A 614 -13.83 34.21 -16.47
CA ILE A 614 -14.17 34.93 -15.24
C ILE A 614 -15.61 34.56 -14.85
N GLU A 615 -15.72 33.46 -14.12
CA GLU A 615 -16.96 32.87 -13.66
C GLU A 615 -16.80 32.52 -12.18
N PRO A 616 -17.89 32.36 -11.42
CA PRO A 616 -17.80 31.87 -10.07
C PRO A 616 -17.01 30.55 -9.96
N VAL A 617 -16.07 30.52 -9.03
CA VAL A 617 -15.31 29.31 -8.67
C VAL A 617 -15.94 28.75 -7.40
N THR A 618 -16.31 27.48 -7.39
CA THR A 618 -16.77 26.80 -6.17
C THR A 618 -15.59 26.23 -5.40
N ALA A 619 -15.80 25.84 -4.13
CA ALA A 619 -14.78 25.09 -3.39
C ALA A 619 -14.47 23.74 -4.08
N GLY A 620 -13.22 23.27 -3.92
CA GLY A 620 -12.73 22.00 -4.44
C GLY A 620 -12.22 22.01 -5.88
N ARG A 621 -12.23 23.16 -6.57
CA ARG A 621 -11.76 23.31 -7.95
C ARG A 621 -10.24 23.28 -8.04
N ARG A 622 -9.70 22.81 -9.17
CA ARG A 622 -8.25 22.61 -9.34
C ARG A 622 -7.54 23.96 -9.50
N VAL A 623 -6.33 24.04 -8.95
CA VAL A 623 -5.45 25.20 -9.04
C VAL A 623 -4.08 24.74 -9.50
N LEU A 624 -3.45 25.49 -10.40
CA LEU A 624 -2.09 25.27 -10.88
C LEU A 624 -1.31 26.59 -10.83
N VAL A 625 -0.16 26.61 -10.16
CA VAL A 625 0.73 27.79 -10.19
C VAL A 625 1.53 27.76 -11.50
N LEU A 626 1.57 28.90 -12.19
CA LEU A 626 2.25 29.05 -13.47
C LEU A 626 3.67 29.57 -13.24
N ASP A 627 4.58 28.66 -12.89
CA ASP A 627 5.99 28.94 -12.57
C ASP A 627 6.99 28.29 -13.54
N GLY A 628 6.49 27.80 -14.68
CA GLY A 628 7.28 27.13 -15.72
C GLY A 628 7.63 25.66 -15.43
N ARG A 629 7.10 25.05 -14.36
CA ARG A 629 7.31 23.60 -14.09
C ARG A 629 6.36 22.68 -14.85
N ALA A 630 5.19 23.18 -15.28
CA ALA A 630 4.27 22.42 -16.12
C ALA A 630 4.82 22.33 -17.55
N ALA A 631 4.67 21.18 -18.19
CA ALA A 631 4.94 21.06 -19.62
C ALA A 631 3.83 21.77 -20.40
N MET A 632 4.21 22.46 -21.47
CA MET A 632 3.28 23.17 -22.35
C MET A 632 3.26 22.50 -23.72
N LEU A 633 2.11 21.96 -24.11
CA LEU A 633 1.92 21.34 -25.42
C LEU A 633 1.03 22.23 -26.30
N PRO A 634 1.45 22.55 -27.55
CA PRO A 634 0.58 23.26 -28.47
C PRO A 634 -0.60 22.37 -28.90
N VAL A 635 -1.79 22.96 -28.95
CA VAL A 635 -3.02 22.33 -29.43
C VAL A 635 -3.36 22.94 -30.77
N GLU A 636 -3.23 22.11 -31.81
CA GLU A 636 -3.62 22.47 -33.18
C GLU A 636 -5.14 22.55 -33.30
N ALA A 637 -5.65 23.46 -34.13
CA ALA A 637 -7.10 23.70 -34.26
C ALA A 637 -7.92 22.44 -34.60
N HIS A 638 -7.36 21.52 -35.40
CA HIS A 638 -8.03 20.26 -35.75
C HIS A 638 -8.15 19.26 -34.58
N ARG A 639 -7.45 19.50 -33.46
CA ARG A 639 -7.51 18.66 -32.25
C ARG A 639 -8.50 19.17 -31.21
N ILE A 640 -9.10 20.34 -31.45
CA ILE A 640 -10.12 20.92 -30.59
C ILE A 640 -11.43 20.15 -30.76
N GLY A 641 -12.08 19.80 -29.65
CA GLY A 641 -13.31 19.00 -29.63
C GLY A 641 -13.10 17.49 -29.63
N GLU A 642 -11.86 17.01 -29.74
CA GLU A 642 -11.52 15.59 -29.66
C GLU A 642 -10.94 15.23 -28.28
N SER A 643 -11.47 14.18 -27.64
CA SER A 643 -10.86 13.63 -26.42
C SER A 643 -9.67 12.73 -26.75
N ARG A 644 -8.58 12.87 -25.99
CA ARG A 644 -7.36 12.06 -26.13
C ARG A 644 -6.94 11.45 -24.80
N ALA A 645 -6.66 10.16 -24.82
CA ALA A 645 -6.03 9.46 -23.72
C ALA A 645 -4.51 9.66 -23.78
N LEU A 646 -3.94 10.14 -22.68
CA LEU A 646 -2.50 10.19 -22.46
C LEU A 646 -2.15 9.18 -21.36
N ARG A 647 -0.93 8.67 -21.39
CA ARG A 647 -0.38 7.79 -20.36
C ARG A 647 0.82 8.44 -19.70
N CYS A 648 0.83 8.45 -18.37
CA CYS A 648 1.87 9.04 -17.54
C CYS A 648 2.60 7.96 -16.76
N PHE A 649 3.92 7.85 -16.91
CA PHE A 649 4.75 6.87 -16.20
C PHE A 649 5.57 7.57 -15.11
N ALA A 650 5.37 7.16 -13.85
CA ALA A 650 6.01 7.75 -12.68
C ALA A 650 7.37 7.10 -12.38
N GLY A 651 8.44 7.70 -12.91
CA GLY A 651 9.80 7.18 -12.71
C GLY A 651 10.15 6.00 -13.63
N PRO A 652 11.34 5.41 -13.46
CA PRO A 652 11.83 4.33 -14.32
C PRO A 652 11.18 2.96 -14.02
N SER A 653 10.63 2.76 -12.82
CA SER A 653 10.06 1.50 -12.36
C SER A 653 8.56 1.35 -12.59
N ASP A 654 7.86 2.42 -12.99
CA ASP A 654 6.44 2.37 -13.32
C ASP A 654 6.23 1.82 -14.74
N ALA A 655 5.87 0.53 -14.82
CA ALA A 655 5.61 -0.15 -16.08
C ALA A 655 4.15 -0.03 -16.56
N LEU A 656 3.21 0.30 -15.67
CA LEU A 656 1.77 0.35 -16.01
C LEU A 656 1.36 1.74 -16.49
N GLY A 657 1.87 2.76 -15.82
CA GLY A 657 1.47 4.15 -16.01
C GLY A 657 0.02 4.43 -15.60
N GLN A 658 -0.29 5.71 -15.46
CA GLN A 658 -1.63 6.23 -15.20
C GLN A 658 -2.21 6.85 -16.47
N ALA A 659 -3.43 6.46 -16.84
CA ALA A 659 -4.15 7.09 -17.95
C ALA A 659 -4.80 8.41 -17.50
N ILE A 660 -4.78 9.41 -18.38
CA ILE A 660 -5.48 10.69 -18.23
C ILE A 660 -6.20 11.04 -19.53
N LEU A 661 -7.48 11.41 -19.43
CA LEU A 661 -8.26 11.88 -20.57
C LEU A 661 -8.21 13.40 -20.63
N VAL A 662 -7.82 13.94 -21.79
CA VAL A 662 -7.81 15.38 -22.05
C VAL A 662 -8.79 15.68 -23.18
N SER A 663 -9.63 16.70 -22.99
CA SER A 663 -10.59 17.16 -24.00
C SER A 663 -10.40 18.66 -24.23
N PRO A 664 -9.52 19.09 -25.16
CA PRO A 664 -9.36 20.49 -25.48
C PRO A 664 -10.66 21.05 -26.08
N ASP A 665 -11.20 22.09 -25.46
CA ASP A 665 -12.40 22.81 -25.88
C ASP A 665 -12.08 24.02 -26.77
N ALA A 666 -13.08 24.53 -27.50
CA ALA A 666 -12.84 25.66 -28.40
C ALA A 666 -12.62 26.98 -27.64
N GLY A 667 -13.20 27.13 -26.44
CA GLY A 667 -13.24 28.38 -25.68
C GLY A 667 -11.90 29.12 -25.58
N PRO A 668 -10.81 28.46 -25.12
CA PRO A 668 -9.49 29.09 -25.03
C PRO A 668 -8.90 29.52 -26.38
N ALA A 669 -9.30 28.89 -27.48
CA ALA A 669 -8.81 29.21 -28.83
C ALA A 669 -9.69 30.24 -29.57
N LEU A 670 -10.87 30.57 -29.05
CA LEU A 670 -11.78 31.51 -29.69
C LEU A 670 -11.21 32.95 -29.70
N PRO A 671 -11.55 33.75 -30.73
CA PRO A 671 -11.28 35.18 -30.73
C PRO A 671 -11.80 35.87 -29.46
N LEU A 672 -11.05 36.88 -28.99
CA LEU A 672 -11.43 37.68 -27.82
C LEU A 672 -12.68 38.53 -28.10
N ALA A 673 -13.50 38.75 -27.07
CA ALA A 673 -14.63 39.68 -27.17
C ALA A 673 -14.11 41.12 -27.36
N PRO A 674 -14.68 41.92 -28.28
CA PRO A 674 -14.27 43.31 -28.47
C PRO A 674 -14.69 44.18 -27.28
N VAL A 675 -14.12 45.37 -27.18
CA VAL A 675 -14.39 46.31 -26.08
C VAL A 675 -14.83 47.68 -26.59
N HIS A 676 -15.27 48.55 -25.67
CA HIS A 676 -15.72 49.91 -25.98
C HIS A 676 -16.81 49.97 -27.06
N LEU A 677 -17.83 49.14 -26.92
CA LEU A 677 -19.01 49.13 -27.79
C LEU A 677 -19.69 50.50 -27.73
N ARG A 678 -20.02 51.04 -28.90
CA ARG A 678 -20.73 52.31 -29.09
C ARG A 678 -21.87 52.09 -30.07
N ALA A 679 -23.01 52.70 -29.79
CA ALA A 679 -24.16 52.69 -30.66
C ALA A 679 -24.74 54.11 -30.69
N ALA A 680 -24.88 54.70 -31.88
CA ALA A 680 -25.40 56.07 -32.01
C ALA A 680 -26.25 56.21 -33.27
N ARG A 681 -27.46 56.79 -33.11
CA ARG A 681 -28.30 57.18 -34.23
C ARG A 681 -27.65 58.33 -34.99
N GLN A 682 -27.67 58.24 -36.31
CA GLN A 682 -27.20 59.27 -37.25
C GLN A 682 -28.38 60.12 -37.73
N ASP A 683 -28.09 61.30 -38.28
CA ASP A 683 -29.12 62.24 -38.80
C ASP A 683 -30.03 61.61 -39.87
N GLU A 684 -29.51 60.62 -40.61
CA GLU A 684 -30.23 59.85 -41.64
C GLU A 684 -31.12 58.72 -41.07
N GLY A 685 -31.16 58.56 -39.74
CA GLY A 685 -31.98 57.56 -39.03
C GLY A 685 -31.34 56.17 -38.86
N SER A 686 -30.19 55.92 -39.48
CA SER A 686 -29.40 54.69 -39.26
C SER A 686 -28.72 54.71 -37.89
N ILE A 687 -28.46 53.53 -37.32
CA ILE A 687 -27.73 53.40 -36.06
C ILE A 687 -26.35 52.83 -36.36
N LEU A 688 -25.30 53.59 -36.05
CA LEU A 688 -23.91 53.15 -36.22
C LEU A 688 -23.44 52.43 -34.96
N LEU A 689 -23.07 51.17 -35.13
CA LEU A 689 -22.47 50.32 -34.12
C LEU A 689 -20.96 50.28 -34.34
N GLY A 690 -20.17 50.61 -33.33
CA GLY A 690 -18.70 50.62 -33.39
C GLY A 690 -18.07 49.98 -32.16
N TRP A 691 -16.87 49.43 -32.30
CA TRP A 691 -16.14 48.76 -31.22
C TRP A 691 -14.63 48.80 -31.44
N ILE A 692 -13.85 48.42 -30.42
CA ILE A 692 -12.40 48.31 -30.49
C ILE A 692 -12.01 46.83 -30.47
N ARG A 693 -11.18 46.43 -31.45
CA ARG A 693 -10.66 45.07 -31.60
C ARG A 693 -9.70 44.74 -30.46
N ARG A 694 -9.81 43.53 -29.91
CA ARG A 694 -8.80 42.92 -29.05
C ARG A 694 -8.02 41.85 -29.84
N SER A 695 -6.73 41.71 -29.54
CA SER A 695 -5.85 40.75 -30.20
C SER A 695 -4.79 40.27 -29.22
N ARG A 696 -4.56 38.95 -29.17
CA ARG A 696 -3.44 38.39 -28.38
C ARG A 696 -2.07 38.69 -28.99
N ALA A 697 -2.02 39.18 -30.23
CA ALA A 697 -0.79 39.52 -30.94
C ALA A 697 -0.08 40.77 -30.41
N ASP A 698 -0.75 41.59 -29.60
CA ASP A 698 -0.25 42.92 -29.19
C ASP A 698 0.77 42.88 -28.04
N GLY A 699 0.79 41.78 -27.27
CA GLY A 699 1.78 41.55 -26.20
C GLY A 699 1.87 42.65 -25.14
N ASP A 700 0.78 43.38 -24.86
CA ASP A 700 0.70 44.55 -23.96
C ASP A 700 1.64 45.73 -24.34
N GLY A 701 2.01 45.84 -25.62
CA GLY A 701 2.87 46.91 -26.13
C GLY A 701 2.12 48.24 -26.35
N TRP A 702 2.56 49.32 -25.70
CA TRP A 702 2.00 50.68 -25.86
C TRP A 702 2.54 51.42 -27.12
N GLY A 703 2.90 50.70 -28.18
CA GLY A 703 3.53 51.25 -29.39
C GLY A 703 2.57 52.07 -30.28
N MET A 704 3.12 52.90 -31.17
CA MET A 704 2.40 53.91 -31.98
C MET A 704 1.56 53.36 -33.16
N ALA A 705 1.27 52.06 -33.23
CA ALA A 705 0.56 51.42 -34.36
C ALA A 705 -0.58 50.50 -33.88
N GLU A 706 -1.56 50.21 -34.75
CA GLU A 706 -2.65 49.29 -34.40
C GLU A 706 -2.15 47.85 -34.16
N PRO A 707 -2.75 47.12 -33.20
CA PRO A 707 -2.40 45.74 -32.90
C PRO A 707 -2.50 44.82 -34.13
N ALA A 708 -1.57 43.90 -34.32
CA ALA A 708 -1.64 42.94 -35.43
C ALA A 708 -2.93 42.09 -35.37
N LEU A 709 -3.43 41.65 -36.54
CA LEU A 709 -4.59 40.76 -36.63
C LEU A 709 -4.21 39.34 -36.19
N GLU A 710 -4.86 38.83 -35.15
CA GLU A 710 -4.77 37.42 -34.71
C GLU A 710 -5.45 36.47 -35.71
N HIS A 711 -6.51 36.94 -36.37
CA HIS A 711 -7.27 36.17 -37.36
C HIS A 711 -7.43 36.98 -38.65
N VAL A 712 -7.06 36.36 -39.79
CA VAL A 712 -7.07 36.99 -41.12
C VAL A 712 -7.98 36.19 -42.06
N PRO A 713 -8.87 36.84 -42.84
CA PRO A 713 -9.17 38.28 -42.84
C PRO A 713 -9.97 38.71 -41.60
N GLU A 714 -9.96 40.00 -41.30
CA GLU A 714 -10.82 40.57 -40.26
C GLU A 714 -12.30 40.41 -40.65
N ARG A 715 -13.08 39.80 -39.76
CA ARG A 715 -14.53 39.58 -39.92
C ARG A 715 -15.22 39.68 -38.58
N TRP A 716 -16.41 40.27 -38.58
CA TRP A 716 -17.22 40.47 -37.39
C TRP A 716 -18.66 40.05 -37.65
N ARG A 717 -19.32 39.57 -36.59
CA ARG A 717 -20.76 39.30 -36.56
C ARG A 717 -21.40 40.17 -35.50
N VAL A 718 -22.39 40.95 -35.91
CA VAL A 718 -23.30 41.66 -35.03
C VAL A 718 -24.64 40.93 -35.02
N ARG A 719 -25.17 40.60 -33.84
CA ARG A 719 -26.54 40.07 -33.70
C ARG A 719 -27.38 41.08 -32.94
N ILE A 720 -28.54 41.43 -33.48
CA ILE A 720 -29.49 42.36 -32.86
C ILE A 720 -30.64 41.53 -32.30
N PHE A 721 -31.09 41.88 -31.09
CA PHE A 721 -32.14 41.16 -30.38
C PHE A 721 -33.30 42.10 -30.05
N ASP A 722 -34.52 41.60 -30.27
CA ASP A 722 -35.72 42.14 -29.67
C ASP A 722 -36.04 41.32 -28.41
N GLY A 723 -35.89 41.94 -27.25
CA GLY A 723 -35.80 41.23 -25.98
C GLY A 723 -34.69 40.18 -26.01
N GLY A 724 -35.07 38.89 -25.89
CA GLY A 724 -34.14 37.76 -25.96
C GLY A 724 -34.05 37.07 -27.34
N THR A 725 -34.83 37.51 -28.32
CA THR A 725 -34.93 36.85 -29.63
C THR A 725 -34.04 37.54 -30.66
N PRO A 726 -33.11 36.83 -31.33
CA PRO A 726 -32.29 37.43 -32.37
C PRO A 726 -33.15 37.75 -33.61
N VAL A 727 -33.25 39.04 -33.95
CA VAL A 727 -34.03 39.54 -35.10
C VAL A 727 -33.16 39.81 -36.32
N ARG A 728 -31.87 40.11 -36.13
CA ARG A 728 -30.94 40.39 -37.24
C ARG A 728 -29.53 39.88 -37.01
N ILE A 729 -28.84 39.58 -38.10
CA ILE A 729 -27.41 39.30 -38.14
C ILE A 729 -26.78 40.19 -39.21
N ILE A 730 -25.75 40.95 -38.86
CA ILE A 730 -24.96 41.79 -39.76
C ILE A 730 -23.52 41.30 -39.73
N GLU A 731 -22.94 41.03 -40.89
CA GLU A 731 -21.51 40.68 -41.01
C GLU A 731 -20.74 41.81 -41.69
N THR A 732 -19.58 42.16 -41.13
CA THR A 732 -18.75 43.27 -41.61
C THR A 732 -17.26 42.91 -41.57
N GLY A 733 -16.48 43.55 -42.43
CA GLY A 733 -15.02 43.41 -42.51
C GLY A 733 -14.23 44.48 -41.75
N SER A 734 -14.92 45.39 -41.05
CA SER A 734 -14.31 46.45 -40.24
C SER A 734 -14.95 46.49 -38.85
N ALA A 735 -14.31 47.18 -37.90
CA ALA A 735 -14.81 47.32 -36.52
C ALA A 735 -16.01 48.29 -36.37
N ALA A 736 -16.89 48.33 -37.38
CA ALA A 736 -18.13 49.08 -37.39
C ALA A 736 -19.19 48.41 -38.29
N ALA A 737 -20.46 48.55 -37.92
CA ALA A 737 -21.62 48.12 -38.68
C ALA A 737 -22.73 49.18 -38.63
N ALA A 738 -23.41 49.40 -39.75
CA ALA A 738 -24.57 50.29 -39.82
C ALA A 738 -25.85 49.46 -39.78
N TYR A 739 -26.80 49.87 -38.93
CA TYR A 739 -28.14 49.29 -38.86
C TYR A 739 -29.15 50.28 -39.46
N GLY A 740 -29.57 50.00 -40.70
CA GLY A 740 -30.33 50.94 -41.52
C GLY A 740 -31.76 51.19 -41.03
N ALA A 741 -32.32 52.37 -41.32
CA ALA A 741 -33.69 52.72 -40.90
C ALA A 741 -34.76 51.77 -41.47
N GLY A 742 -34.58 51.29 -42.71
CA GLY A 742 -35.48 50.29 -43.30
C GLY A 742 -35.37 48.91 -42.64
N GLU A 743 -34.20 48.57 -42.12
CA GLU A 743 -33.97 47.33 -41.37
C GLU A 743 -34.60 47.39 -39.99
N GLN A 744 -34.47 48.54 -39.31
CA GLN A 744 -35.18 48.83 -38.07
C GLN A 744 -36.70 48.70 -38.24
N ALA A 745 -37.26 49.29 -39.30
CA ALA A 745 -38.68 49.20 -39.57
C ALA A 745 -39.16 47.76 -39.83
N ALA A 746 -38.33 46.93 -40.45
CA ALA A 746 -38.64 45.52 -40.69
C ALA A 746 -38.62 44.69 -39.39
N ASP A 747 -37.71 44.99 -38.47
CA ASP A 747 -37.52 44.21 -37.25
C ASP A 747 -38.41 44.69 -36.08
N PHE A 748 -38.63 46.00 -35.98
CA PHE A 748 -39.31 46.65 -34.84
C PHE A 748 -40.60 47.38 -35.21
N GLY A 749 -40.98 47.44 -36.50
CA GLY A 749 -42.18 48.13 -36.97
C GLY A 749 -42.05 49.66 -37.06
N GLY A 750 -40.84 50.20 -36.85
CA GLY A 750 -40.50 51.62 -36.93
C GLY A 750 -39.02 51.85 -36.57
N PRO A 751 -38.58 53.10 -36.35
CA PRO A 751 -37.28 53.37 -35.74
C PRO A 751 -37.15 52.63 -34.41
N ALA A 752 -36.02 51.96 -34.17
CA ALA A 752 -35.83 51.18 -32.96
C ALA A 752 -35.40 52.09 -31.80
N ASP A 753 -36.20 52.19 -30.74
CA ASP A 753 -35.88 53.03 -29.57
C ASP A 753 -34.86 52.37 -28.62
N THR A 754 -34.92 51.04 -28.49
CA THR A 754 -34.04 50.26 -27.62
C THR A 754 -33.87 48.84 -28.14
N PHE A 755 -32.66 48.30 -28.07
CA PHE A 755 -32.41 46.88 -28.36
C PHE A 755 -31.10 46.42 -27.73
N SER A 756 -30.97 45.11 -27.48
CA SER A 756 -29.68 44.52 -27.12
C SER A 756 -28.99 43.97 -28.37
N PHE A 757 -27.67 43.98 -28.36
CA PHE A 757 -26.87 43.44 -29.46
C PHE A 757 -25.63 42.75 -28.94
N THR A 758 -25.12 41.80 -29.72
CA THR A 758 -23.83 41.17 -29.48
C THR A 758 -22.89 41.37 -30.64
N ILE A 759 -21.61 41.55 -30.35
CA ILE A 759 -20.54 41.64 -31.36
C ILE A 759 -19.48 40.60 -31.05
N ALA A 760 -19.14 39.79 -32.05
CA ALA A 760 -18.06 38.80 -31.95
C ALA A 760 -17.18 38.84 -33.20
N GLN A 761 -15.86 38.70 -33.03
CA GLN A 761 -14.96 38.49 -34.16
C GLN A 761 -15.13 37.06 -34.67
N ILE A 762 -15.03 36.85 -35.99
CA ILE A 762 -15.17 35.53 -36.62
C ILE A 762 -13.79 35.02 -37.02
N SER A 763 -13.40 33.87 -36.46
CA SER A 763 -12.28 33.09 -36.96
C SER A 763 -12.71 32.29 -38.20
N PRO A 764 -11.95 32.32 -39.30
CA PRO A 764 -12.23 31.45 -40.46
C PRO A 764 -12.18 29.95 -40.14
N VAL A 765 -11.47 29.57 -39.08
CA VAL A 765 -11.25 28.17 -38.68
C VAL A 765 -12.22 27.75 -37.57
N LEU A 766 -12.43 28.61 -36.57
CA LEU A 766 -13.18 28.26 -35.36
C LEU A 766 -14.60 28.84 -35.33
N GLY A 767 -14.95 29.74 -36.25
CA GLY A 767 -16.24 30.44 -36.26
C GLY A 767 -16.27 31.65 -35.33
N PRO A 768 -17.47 32.07 -34.89
CA PRO A 768 -17.64 33.23 -33.99
C PRO A 768 -16.93 33.02 -32.66
N GLY A 769 -16.18 34.03 -32.23
CA GLY A 769 -15.50 34.04 -30.94
C GLY A 769 -16.38 34.45 -29.77
N HIS A 770 -15.74 34.85 -28.69
CA HIS A 770 -16.42 35.40 -27.52
C HIS A 770 -17.15 36.69 -27.89
N ALA A 771 -18.37 36.85 -27.37
CA ALA A 771 -19.25 37.95 -27.74
C ALA A 771 -19.28 39.02 -26.65
N ALA A 772 -19.19 40.29 -27.05
CA ALA A 772 -19.46 41.42 -26.18
C ALA A 772 -20.93 41.83 -26.30
N TRP A 773 -21.59 42.10 -25.17
CA TRP A 773 -22.96 42.56 -25.11
C TRP A 773 -23.03 44.08 -25.05
N GLY A 774 -23.95 44.66 -25.82
CA GLY A 774 -24.29 46.07 -25.79
C GLY A 774 -25.80 46.26 -25.74
N ILE A 775 -26.22 47.43 -25.26
CA ILE A 775 -27.61 47.88 -25.31
C ILE A 775 -27.59 49.25 -25.96
N PHE A 776 -28.44 49.42 -26.98
CA PHE A 776 -28.73 50.72 -27.54
C PHE A 776 -29.98 51.29 -26.86
N HIS A 777 -29.90 52.56 -26.49
CA HIS A 777 -31.01 53.40 -26.07
C HIS A 777 -30.85 54.73 -26.81
N ASP A 778 -31.91 55.21 -27.44
CA ASP A 778 -31.92 56.49 -28.17
C ASP A 778 -31.76 57.72 -27.26
#